data_AF-A0A4T0UYZ8-F1
#
_entry.id   AF-A0A4T0UYZ8-F1
#
_cell.length_a   1.000
_cell.length_b   1.000
_cell.length_c   1.000
_cell.angle_alpha   90.00
_cell.angle_beta   90.00
_cell.angle_gamma   90.00
#
_symmetry.space_group_name_H-M   'P 1'
#
loop_
_entity.id
_entity.type
_entity.pdbx_description
1 polymer ?
#
loop_
_entity_poly.entity_id
_entity_poly.type
_entity_poly.pdbx_seq_one_letter_code
_entity_poly.pdbx_strand_id
1 'polypeptide(L)'
;MTSTQNPTTGRSTGRSTGPSTESTRTDGRADARADWEARIGQASGTAFGGNAPRLDPPTGLAATPGGHQVSLTWDLVDGAIGYQVHVADSPDGPWGPLDHAGRDVLAVPHPPYVDTTGTPGETRWYAVTSLSDVHVEGPRSAAVTAAPLAAPVSLTTVEVDAGGDAGPLARPWRPMIGAEHLSHALSTDTTGGRSIGGELSSALKAAHDELGVRTVRAHGILCDDNAVYREVDGEPVHDFTGVDRVYDHILSLGLKPVVEISFMPRDLATDPDKTVFDYDAIISPPKSWDRWYQLVRDLTAHLLERYGEEVVTDWSFEVWNEANLEVFWSGTPEQYLRLYDVTAAAVRDVDQRLVVGGPSSAAAGWVEELLAHAERTGSPVDFVSTHTYGSPPLDFRPMLERYGRGGTPIWWTEWGVTPTHFNEVSDAVFAGTFLLRGMASAMDRIEALSYWVVSDHFEELGRPEQLTHGGFGLRTVGELRKPRWWALAMLERLGDTRLPVTLGGDGGGSLVEAVAARQDDGVLGVLAWNLTLDQTKASGDPALARETSVRLTGLVPGARYTLSHERVDADHSDVTGRWGAMKDPDQAWPTEAQWSELRAHDHLEHLEPTRSVTVGDDGSLEVTTELPMPSMSLLTLTPEG
;
A
#
# COMPACT_ATOMS: atom_id res chain seq x y z
N MET A 1 -35.11 -68.69 -2.74
CA MET A 1 -34.57 -69.22 -4.02
C MET A 1 -33.47 -68.26 -4.46
N THR A 2 -32.28 -68.76 -4.85
CA THR A 2 -31.09 -67.98 -5.34
C THR A 2 -30.77 -66.68 -4.57
N SER A 3 -29.86 -66.60 -3.59
CA SER A 3 -28.55 -67.25 -3.34
C SER A 3 -27.41 -66.88 -4.32
N THR A 4 -26.19 -66.74 -3.76
CA THR A 4 -24.86 -66.51 -4.37
C THR A 4 -24.52 -65.07 -4.85
N GLN A 5 -23.30 -64.53 -4.70
CA GLN A 5 -22.18 -64.82 -3.75
C GLN A 5 -21.17 -63.63 -3.73
N ASN A 6 -20.59 -63.32 -2.56
CA ASN A 6 -19.29 -62.64 -2.38
C ASN A 6 -18.14 -63.62 -2.74
N PRO A 7 -16.86 -63.27 -3.03
CA PRO A 7 -15.95 -62.74 -1.95
C PRO A 7 -14.57 -62.06 -2.30
N THR A 8 -13.91 -61.52 -1.24
CA THR A 8 -12.43 -61.44 -0.98
C THR A 8 -11.52 -60.62 -1.91
N THR A 9 -10.35 -60.07 -1.53
CA THR A 9 -9.30 -60.34 -0.49
C THR A 9 -8.77 -58.99 0.11
N GLY A 10 -7.83 -58.85 1.07
CA GLY A 10 -7.08 -59.78 1.94
C GLY A 10 -5.69 -59.23 2.36
N ARG A 11 -5.62 -58.60 3.55
CA ARG A 11 -4.45 -58.23 4.41
C ARG A 11 -3.00 -58.35 3.87
N SER A 12 -2.22 -57.25 3.96
CA SER A 12 -0.79 -57.24 4.31
C SER A 12 -0.31 -55.79 4.62
N THR A 13 0.87 -55.49 5.21
CA THR A 13 1.23 -55.57 6.65
C THR A 13 2.26 -54.47 7.02
N GLY A 14 2.22 -53.89 8.24
CA GLY A 14 3.43 -53.27 8.86
C GLY A 14 3.30 -51.89 9.53
N ARG A 15 3.30 -51.89 10.88
CA ARG A 15 3.74 -50.83 11.83
C ARG A 15 3.52 -49.34 11.46
N SER A 16 2.54 -48.70 12.10
CA SER A 16 2.65 -47.28 12.45
C SER A 16 3.57 -47.10 13.66
N THR A 17 4.58 -46.25 13.54
CA THR A 17 5.20 -45.56 14.68
C THR A 17 4.29 -44.39 15.07
N GLY A 18 4.04 -44.20 16.36
CA GLY A 18 3.11 -43.17 16.83
C GLY A 18 3.61 -41.75 16.57
N PRO A 19 2.70 -40.76 16.45
CA PRO A 19 3.10 -39.36 16.34
C PRO A 19 3.75 -38.90 17.65
N SER A 20 4.89 -38.22 17.51
CA SER A 20 5.50 -37.43 18.57
C SER A 20 4.57 -36.26 18.91
N THR A 21 4.02 -36.28 20.12
CA THR A 21 3.23 -35.15 20.64
C THR A 21 4.16 -34.03 21.07
N GLU A 22 4.46 -33.10 20.16
CA GLU A 22 4.81 -31.75 20.58
C GLU A 22 3.51 -31.02 20.95
N SER A 23 3.60 -30.30 22.07
CA SER A 23 2.44 -29.78 22.80
C SER A 23 2.01 -28.43 22.23
N THR A 24 1.05 -28.44 21.30
CA THR A 24 0.24 -27.25 21.03
C THR A 24 -0.49 -26.84 22.30
N ARG A 25 -0.09 -25.71 22.90
CA ARG A 25 -0.97 -25.02 23.86
C ARG A 25 -2.12 -24.41 23.07
N THR A 26 -3.22 -25.15 22.97
CA THR A 26 -4.52 -24.56 22.69
C THR A 26 -5.11 -24.10 24.01
N ASP A 27 -4.64 -22.95 24.51
CA ASP A 27 -5.46 -22.14 25.40
C ASP A 27 -6.71 -21.70 24.62
N GLY A 28 -7.85 -21.52 25.30
CA GLY A 28 -9.17 -21.35 24.66
C GLY A 28 -9.41 -20.00 23.98
N ARG A 29 -8.36 -19.37 23.41
CA ARG A 29 -8.44 -18.17 22.58
C ARG A 29 -9.20 -18.48 21.28
N ALA A 30 -9.94 -17.51 20.78
CA ALA A 30 -10.37 -17.56 19.38
C ALA A 30 -9.13 -17.42 18.48
N ASP A 31 -9.16 -18.06 17.32
CA ASP A 31 -8.16 -17.84 16.27
C ASP A 31 -8.34 -16.40 15.75
N ALA A 32 -7.37 -15.53 16.02
CA ALA A 32 -7.42 -14.11 15.68
C ALA A 32 -7.61 -13.88 14.17
N ARG A 33 -7.05 -14.77 13.34
CA ARG A 33 -7.25 -14.74 11.89
C ARG A 33 -8.69 -15.06 11.51
N ALA A 34 -9.25 -16.14 12.07
CA ALA A 34 -10.63 -16.54 11.78
C ALA A 34 -11.68 -15.53 12.27
N ASP A 35 -11.41 -14.86 13.39
CA ASP A 35 -12.24 -13.76 13.89
C ASP A 35 -12.14 -12.50 13.01
N TRP A 36 -10.93 -12.10 12.61
CA TRP A 36 -10.72 -10.99 11.68
C TRP A 36 -11.40 -11.24 10.32
N GLU A 37 -11.19 -12.43 9.73
CA GLU A 37 -11.81 -12.83 8.45
C GLU A 37 -13.35 -12.82 8.52
N ALA A 38 -13.93 -13.08 9.71
CA ALA A 38 -15.37 -12.99 9.93
C ALA A 38 -15.91 -11.55 10.08
N ARG A 39 -15.09 -10.61 10.60
CA ARG A 39 -15.53 -9.26 10.98
C ARG A 39 -15.07 -8.13 10.05
N ILE A 40 -14.00 -8.30 9.28
CA ILE A 40 -13.39 -7.23 8.47
C ILE A 40 -14.37 -6.56 7.48
N GLY A 41 -15.30 -7.33 6.89
CA GLY A 41 -16.32 -6.78 5.97
C GLY A 41 -17.55 -6.15 6.65
N GLN A 42 -17.59 -6.05 7.97
CA GLN A 42 -18.76 -5.57 8.73
C GLN A 42 -18.56 -4.12 9.17
N ALA A 43 -19.48 -3.23 8.79
CA ALA A 43 -19.41 -1.82 9.17
C ALA A 43 -19.84 -1.60 10.63
N SER A 44 -19.12 -0.76 11.37
CA SER A 44 -19.44 -0.39 12.77
C SER A 44 -20.73 0.44 12.91
N GLY A 45 -21.27 0.95 11.80
CA GLY A 45 -22.57 1.61 11.73
C GLY A 45 -22.87 2.16 10.34
N THR A 46 -24.07 2.71 10.16
CA THR A 46 -24.40 3.51 8.97
C THR A 46 -23.78 4.89 9.11
N ALA A 47 -22.99 5.33 8.13
CA ALA A 47 -22.43 6.67 8.11
C ALA A 47 -23.54 7.75 8.10
N PHE A 48 -23.29 8.88 8.76
CA PHE A 48 -24.27 9.96 8.93
C PHE A 48 -23.77 11.27 8.35
N GLY A 49 -24.38 11.70 7.24
CA GLY A 49 -24.35 13.10 6.81
C GLY A 49 -23.03 13.57 6.18
N GLY A 50 -22.87 13.29 4.89
CA GLY A 50 -22.00 14.05 3.99
C GLY A 50 -22.81 14.96 3.05
N ASN A 51 -22.16 15.93 2.41
CA ASN A 51 -22.78 16.82 1.41
C ASN A 51 -22.39 16.44 -0.04
N ALA A 52 -21.74 15.29 -0.22
CA ALA A 52 -21.24 14.76 -1.48
C ALA A 52 -22.34 14.76 -2.58
N PRO A 53 -22.19 15.58 -3.63
CA PRO A 53 -23.21 15.72 -4.67
C PRO A 53 -23.12 14.58 -5.68
N ARG A 54 -24.25 14.17 -6.26
CA ARG A 54 -24.21 13.38 -7.50
C ARG A 54 -23.75 14.28 -8.64
N LEU A 55 -22.56 13.99 -9.16
CA LEU A 55 -21.93 14.71 -10.26
C LEU A 55 -22.52 14.31 -11.62
N ASP A 56 -22.20 15.10 -12.65
CA ASP A 56 -22.53 14.79 -14.04
C ASP A 56 -21.69 13.60 -14.58
N PRO A 57 -22.20 12.85 -15.58
CA PRO A 57 -21.47 11.71 -16.12
C PRO A 57 -20.21 12.16 -16.88
N PRO A 58 -19.09 11.42 -16.80
CA PRO A 58 -17.90 11.69 -17.60
C PRO A 58 -18.20 11.76 -19.11
N THR A 59 -17.63 12.76 -19.78
CA THR A 59 -17.65 12.90 -21.24
C THR A 59 -16.39 12.33 -21.87
N GLY A 60 -16.30 12.35 -23.21
CA GLY A 60 -15.08 11.97 -23.91
C GLY A 60 -14.69 10.49 -23.82
N LEU A 61 -15.53 9.62 -23.22
CA LEU A 61 -15.20 8.21 -23.07
C LEU A 61 -14.85 7.57 -24.42
N ALA A 62 -13.64 7.02 -24.51
CA ALA A 62 -13.12 6.32 -25.66
C ALA A 62 -12.47 5.00 -25.23
N ALA A 63 -12.69 3.95 -26.03
CA ALA A 63 -12.12 2.62 -25.83
C ALA A 63 -11.25 2.23 -27.03
N THR A 64 -9.97 1.97 -26.77
CA THR A 64 -8.96 1.64 -27.78
C THR A 64 -8.55 0.18 -27.65
N PRO A 65 -8.88 -0.69 -28.62
CA PRO A 65 -8.38 -2.06 -28.69
C PRO A 65 -6.85 -2.13 -28.76
N GLY A 66 -6.25 -3.01 -27.96
CA GLY A 66 -4.85 -3.40 -28.02
C GLY A 66 -4.66 -4.91 -27.91
N GLY A 67 -3.43 -5.41 -27.94
CA GLY A 67 -3.14 -6.84 -27.82
C GLY A 67 -3.56 -7.36 -26.45
N HIS A 68 -4.60 -8.21 -26.40
CA HIS A 68 -5.18 -8.78 -25.18
C HIS A 68 -5.65 -7.74 -24.13
N GLN A 69 -5.87 -6.49 -24.54
CA GLN A 69 -6.35 -5.42 -23.65
C GLN A 69 -7.27 -4.41 -24.36
N VAL A 70 -8.04 -3.65 -23.58
CA VAL A 70 -8.73 -2.43 -24.03
C VAL A 70 -8.34 -1.27 -23.13
N SER A 71 -7.82 -0.20 -23.72
CA SER A 71 -7.46 1.03 -23.00
C SER A 71 -8.60 2.04 -23.04
N LEU A 72 -9.00 2.53 -21.87
CA LEU A 72 -10.12 3.45 -21.67
C LEU A 72 -9.59 4.84 -21.28
N THR A 73 -10.16 5.89 -21.86
CA THR A 73 -9.88 7.30 -21.53
C THR A 73 -11.17 8.09 -21.48
N TRP A 74 -11.25 9.14 -20.67
CA TRP A 74 -12.41 10.02 -20.53
C TRP A 74 -12.00 11.44 -20.08
N ASP A 75 -12.90 12.40 -20.19
CA ASP A 75 -12.70 13.75 -19.66
C ASP A 75 -12.91 13.77 -18.14
N LEU A 76 -12.08 14.52 -17.40
CA LEU A 76 -12.26 14.70 -15.96
C LEU A 76 -13.53 15.52 -15.65
N VAL A 77 -14.24 15.13 -14.59
CA VAL A 77 -15.43 15.80 -14.06
C VAL A 77 -15.03 16.65 -12.85
N ASP A 78 -15.44 17.92 -12.86
CA ASP A 78 -15.20 18.84 -11.74
C ASP A 78 -15.89 18.34 -10.45
N GLY A 79 -15.21 18.49 -9.30
CA GLY A 79 -15.68 17.96 -8.02
C GLY A 79 -15.50 16.44 -7.79
N ALA A 80 -15.02 15.68 -8.79
CA ALA A 80 -14.87 14.22 -8.67
C ALA A 80 -13.56 13.81 -7.98
N ILE A 81 -13.66 12.87 -7.02
CA ILE A 81 -12.50 12.28 -6.33
C ILE A 81 -11.91 11.06 -7.05
N GLY A 82 -12.67 10.50 -8.00
CA GLY A 82 -12.32 9.29 -8.73
C GLY A 82 -13.46 8.81 -9.63
N TYR A 83 -13.25 7.65 -10.25
CA TYR A 83 -14.11 7.10 -11.30
C TYR A 83 -14.26 5.58 -11.17
N GLN A 84 -15.49 5.08 -11.31
CA GLN A 84 -15.74 3.64 -11.40
C GLN A 84 -15.94 3.27 -12.87
N VAL A 85 -15.13 2.33 -13.35
CA VAL A 85 -15.30 1.72 -14.67
C VAL A 85 -16.35 0.62 -14.56
N HIS A 86 -17.32 0.63 -15.48
CA HIS A 86 -18.37 -0.37 -15.62
C HIS A 86 -18.22 -1.13 -16.92
N VAL A 87 -18.55 -2.42 -16.90
CA VAL A 87 -18.50 -3.30 -18.07
C VAL A 87 -19.79 -4.13 -18.19
N ALA A 88 -20.14 -4.50 -19.43
CA ALA A 88 -21.24 -5.40 -19.76
C ALA A 88 -20.97 -6.18 -21.05
N ASP A 89 -21.57 -7.37 -21.16
CA ASP A 89 -21.50 -8.22 -22.37
C ASP A 89 -22.61 -7.89 -23.40
N SER A 90 -23.45 -6.89 -23.11
CA SER A 90 -24.50 -6.40 -24.00
C SER A 90 -24.81 -4.91 -23.71
N PRO A 91 -25.39 -4.16 -24.67
CA PRO A 91 -25.75 -2.75 -24.44
C PRO A 91 -26.79 -2.58 -23.33
N ASP A 92 -27.71 -3.55 -23.21
CA ASP A 92 -28.79 -3.55 -22.22
C ASP A 92 -28.33 -4.06 -20.84
N GLY A 93 -27.09 -4.54 -20.73
CA GLY A 93 -26.50 -5.10 -19.51
C GLY A 93 -26.63 -6.64 -19.40
N PRO A 94 -26.57 -7.21 -18.18
CA PRO A 94 -26.37 -6.50 -16.91
C PRO A 94 -25.04 -5.74 -16.90
N TRP A 95 -25.04 -4.61 -16.21
CA TRP A 95 -23.86 -3.77 -16.03
C TRP A 95 -23.35 -3.93 -14.60
N GLY A 96 -22.04 -4.08 -14.43
CA GLY A 96 -21.39 -4.10 -13.13
C GLY A 96 -20.05 -3.36 -13.17
N PRO A 97 -19.45 -3.07 -12.00
CA PRO A 97 -18.09 -2.58 -11.94
C PRO A 97 -17.14 -3.57 -12.61
N LEU A 98 -16.12 -3.06 -13.28
CA LEU A 98 -15.03 -3.89 -13.80
C LEU A 98 -14.16 -4.31 -12.62
N ASP A 99 -14.42 -5.51 -12.11
CA ASP A 99 -13.69 -6.11 -11.01
C ASP A 99 -12.32 -6.61 -11.47
N HIS A 100 -11.27 -5.99 -10.95
CA HIS A 100 -9.87 -6.38 -11.16
C HIS A 100 -9.33 -7.24 -9.99
N ALA A 101 -10.21 -7.77 -9.13
CA ALA A 101 -9.93 -8.57 -7.94
C ALA A 101 -9.09 -7.86 -6.86
N GLY A 102 -9.18 -6.53 -6.78
CA GLY A 102 -8.49 -5.70 -5.76
C GLY A 102 -9.03 -5.86 -4.33
N ARG A 103 -10.25 -6.40 -4.18
CA ARG A 103 -10.94 -6.74 -2.92
C ARG A 103 -11.37 -5.59 -2.00
N ASP A 104 -11.00 -4.35 -2.31
CA ASP A 104 -11.40 -3.14 -1.58
C ASP A 104 -12.07 -2.15 -2.56
N VAL A 105 -11.59 -0.90 -2.69
CA VAL A 105 -12.16 0.09 -3.60
C VAL A 105 -11.73 -0.19 -5.05
N LEU A 106 -12.70 -0.39 -5.95
CA LEU A 106 -12.44 -0.64 -7.39
C LEU A 106 -12.31 0.64 -8.24
N ALA A 107 -12.58 1.82 -7.67
CA ALA A 107 -12.51 3.10 -8.35
C ALA A 107 -11.04 3.57 -8.52
N VAL A 108 -10.79 4.33 -9.58
CA VAL A 108 -9.46 4.90 -9.89
C VAL A 108 -9.49 6.43 -9.87
N PRO A 109 -8.38 7.12 -9.53
CA PRO A 109 -8.35 8.58 -9.42
C PRO A 109 -8.54 9.30 -10.77
N HIS A 110 -8.03 8.74 -11.87
CA HIS A 110 -8.01 9.37 -13.19
C HIS A 110 -7.87 8.33 -14.32
N PRO A 111 -8.21 8.68 -15.58
CA PRO A 111 -7.81 7.90 -16.75
C PRO A 111 -6.31 8.02 -17.03
N PRO A 112 -5.73 7.15 -17.88
CA PRO A 112 -6.39 6.02 -18.53
C PRO A 112 -6.60 4.82 -17.59
N TYR A 113 -7.47 3.90 -17.99
CA TYR A 113 -7.64 2.58 -17.37
C TYR A 113 -7.38 1.47 -18.40
N VAL A 114 -6.92 0.29 -17.97
CA VAL A 114 -6.74 -0.89 -18.85
C VAL A 114 -7.65 -2.03 -18.42
N ASP A 115 -8.53 -2.48 -19.32
CA ASP A 115 -9.23 -3.75 -19.18
C ASP A 115 -8.40 -4.88 -19.81
N THR A 116 -7.92 -5.81 -18.98
CA THR A 116 -7.29 -7.07 -19.43
C THR A 116 -8.16 -8.30 -19.15
N THR A 117 -9.38 -8.12 -18.64
CA THR A 117 -10.27 -9.22 -18.23
C THR A 117 -11.07 -9.80 -19.41
N GLY A 118 -11.16 -9.07 -20.53
CA GLY A 118 -11.91 -9.48 -21.73
C GLY A 118 -11.19 -10.50 -22.62
N THR A 119 -11.96 -11.38 -23.26
CA THR A 119 -11.46 -12.33 -24.27
C THR A 119 -11.13 -11.63 -25.59
N PRO A 120 -9.99 -11.94 -26.24
CA PRO A 120 -9.70 -11.43 -27.58
C PRO A 120 -10.77 -11.75 -28.62
N GLY A 121 -11.22 -10.72 -29.34
CA GLY A 121 -12.29 -10.80 -30.34
C GLY A 121 -13.71 -10.69 -29.80
N GLU A 122 -13.93 -10.79 -28.48
CA GLU A 122 -15.25 -10.62 -27.88
C GLU A 122 -15.51 -9.14 -27.58
N THR A 123 -16.63 -8.61 -28.11
CA THR A 123 -17.01 -7.20 -27.92
C THR A 123 -17.65 -7.01 -26.56
N ARG A 124 -17.17 -6.02 -25.81
CA ARG A 124 -17.72 -5.59 -24.52
C ARG A 124 -18.17 -4.14 -24.60
N TRP A 125 -19.09 -3.78 -23.71
CA TRP A 125 -19.61 -2.43 -23.53
C TRP A 125 -19.00 -1.82 -22.28
N TYR A 126 -18.52 -0.59 -22.38
CA TYR A 126 -17.88 0.16 -21.30
C TYR A 126 -18.64 1.46 -21.03
N ALA A 127 -18.75 1.82 -19.76
CA ALA A 127 -19.24 3.11 -19.30
C ALA A 127 -18.45 3.50 -18.04
N VAL A 128 -18.39 4.80 -17.73
CA VAL A 128 -17.68 5.30 -16.55
C VAL A 128 -18.63 6.20 -15.75
N THR A 129 -18.52 6.16 -14.44
CA THR A 129 -19.17 7.10 -13.51
C THR A 129 -18.11 7.92 -12.78
N SER A 130 -18.46 9.13 -12.37
CA SER A 130 -17.67 9.94 -11.44
C SER A 130 -18.17 9.73 -10.00
N LEU A 131 -17.25 9.70 -9.05
CA LEU A 131 -17.52 9.66 -7.62
C LEU A 131 -17.20 11.04 -7.01
N SER A 132 -18.10 11.59 -6.19
CA SER A 132 -17.78 12.73 -5.31
C SER A 132 -17.31 12.27 -3.92
N ASP A 133 -17.70 11.05 -3.55
CA ASP A 133 -17.38 10.28 -2.36
C ASP A 133 -17.47 8.79 -2.74
N VAL A 134 -16.79 7.89 -2.03
CA VAL A 134 -16.76 6.44 -2.34
C VAL A 134 -18.13 5.76 -2.30
N HIS A 135 -19.12 6.36 -1.63
CA HIS A 135 -20.50 5.88 -1.58
C HIS A 135 -21.47 6.70 -2.47
N VAL A 136 -20.99 7.78 -3.12
CA VAL A 136 -21.82 8.66 -3.95
C VAL A 136 -21.37 8.64 -5.42
N GLU A 137 -21.96 7.69 -6.14
CA GLU A 137 -21.75 7.49 -7.57
C GLU A 137 -22.71 8.36 -8.42
N GLY A 138 -22.18 8.99 -9.46
CA GLY A 138 -22.93 9.69 -10.50
C GLY A 138 -23.63 8.76 -11.50
N PRO A 139 -24.35 9.30 -12.50
CA PRO A 139 -24.88 8.51 -13.60
C PRO A 139 -23.74 8.03 -14.52
N ARG A 140 -23.99 6.93 -15.24
CA ARG A 140 -23.03 6.39 -16.22
C ARG A 140 -22.94 7.28 -17.47
N SER A 141 -21.74 7.38 -18.00
CA SER A 141 -21.43 7.99 -19.30
C SER A 141 -22.23 7.35 -20.44
N ALA A 142 -22.19 7.99 -21.62
CA ALA A 142 -22.53 7.30 -22.86
C ALA A 142 -21.64 6.05 -23.00
N ALA A 143 -22.23 4.92 -23.36
CA ALA A 143 -21.51 3.66 -23.50
C ALA A 143 -20.71 3.61 -24.81
N VAL A 144 -19.51 3.04 -24.74
CA VAL A 144 -18.67 2.71 -25.91
C VAL A 144 -18.43 1.20 -25.99
N THR A 145 -17.93 0.72 -27.12
CA THR A 145 -17.58 -0.69 -27.30
C THR A 145 -16.16 -0.87 -27.82
N ALA A 146 -15.54 -1.96 -27.39
CA ALA A 146 -14.28 -2.45 -27.92
C ALA A 146 -14.18 -3.96 -27.71
N ALA A 147 -13.28 -4.61 -28.45
CA ALA A 147 -12.88 -5.99 -28.25
C ALA A 147 -11.36 -6.04 -28.17
N PRO A 148 -10.74 -6.75 -27.20
CA PRO A 148 -9.30 -6.96 -27.18
C PRO A 148 -8.84 -7.64 -28.49
N LEU A 149 -7.64 -7.33 -28.96
CA LEU A 149 -7.08 -7.91 -30.18
C LEU A 149 -6.32 -9.21 -29.85
N ALA A 150 -6.45 -10.22 -30.71
CA ALA A 150 -5.76 -11.52 -30.55
C ALA A 150 -4.33 -11.53 -31.12
N ALA A 151 -3.81 -10.36 -31.53
CA ALA A 151 -2.44 -10.23 -32.04
C ALA A 151 -1.48 -10.05 -30.85
N PRO A 152 -0.45 -10.90 -30.71
CA PRO A 152 0.57 -10.72 -29.68
C PRO A 152 1.52 -9.57 -30.04
N VAL A 153 2.00 -8.88 -29.00
CA VAL A 153 3.05 -7.86 -28.99
C VAL A 153 2.95 -6.80 -30.10
N SER A 154 2.26 -5.70 -29.80
CA SER A 154 2.47 -4.44 -30.54
C SER A 154 3.50 -3.57 -29.81
N LEU A 155 4.23 -2.73 -30.56
CA LEU A 155 5.21 -1.80 -30.02
C LEU A 155 4.55 -0.76 -29.10
N THR A 156 5.16 -0.57 -27.93
CA THR A 156 4.95 0.58 -27.04
C THR A 156 6.10 1.58 -27.22
N THR A 157 5.81 2.87 -27.13
CA THR A 157 6.81 3.94 -27.19
C THR A 157 6.82 4.76 -25.91
N VAL A 158 8.00 4.92 -25.31
CA VAL A 158 8.29 5.81 -24.19
C VAL A 158 9.22 6.91 -24.71
N GLU A 159 8.69 8.08 -25.04
CA GLU A 159 9.48 9.23 -25.45
C GLU A 159 9.79 10.12 -24.24
N VAL A 160 11.07 10.42 -24.02
CA VAL A 160 11.55 11.26 -22.91
C VAL A 160 12.24 12.50 -23.48
N ASP A 161 11.81 13.68 -23.06
CA ASP A 161 12.56 14.92 -23.32
C ASP A 161 13.63 15.10 -22.24
N ALA A 162 14.86 14.66 -22.53
CA ALA A 162 15.98 14.77 -21.62
C ALA A 162 16.58 16.20 -21.56
N GLY A 163 16.19 17.09 -22.48
CA GLY A 163 16.48 18.52 -22.41
C GLY A 163 15.43 19.30 -21.60
N GLY A 164 14.26 18.71 -21.37
CA GLY A 164 13.14 19.30 -20.66
C GLY A 164 13.33 19.45 -19.14
N ASP A 165 12.32 20.05 -18.53
CA ASP A 165 12.16 20.21 -17.08
C ASP A 165 10.65 20.23 -16.81
N ALA A 166 10.16 19.23 -16.09
CA ALA A 166 8.76 19.08 -15.68
C ALA A 166 8.55 19.47 -14.20
N GLY A 167 9.50 20.17 -13.59
CA GLY A 167 9.52 20.49 -12.17
C GLY A 167 10.21 19.41 -11.31
N PRO A 168 10.17 19.57 -9.97
CA PRO A 168 10.74 18.61 -9.05
C PRO A 168 9.98 17.27 -9.11
N LEU A 169 10.69 16.15 -8.96
CA LEU A 169 10.05 14.84 -8.80
C LEU A 169 9.43 14.72 -7.40
N ALA A 170 8.10 14.66 -7.32
CA ALA A 170 7.39 14.38 -6.08
C ALA A 170 7.68 12.96 -5.58
N ARG A 171 7.82 12.80 -4.25
CA ARG A 171 8.23 11.53 -3.61
C ARG A 171 7.26 11.13 -2.47
N PRO A 172 6.03 10.71 -2.77
CA PRO A 172 4.98 10.46 -1.77
C PRO A 172 5.29 9.31 -0.78
N TRP A 173 6.32 8.49 -1.05
CA TRP A 173 6.82 7.47 -0.11
C TRP A 173 7.76 8.01 0.97
N ARG A 174 8.44 9.15 0.75
CA ARG A 174 9.42 9.67 1.71
C ARG A 174 8.80 10.17 3.02
N PRO A 175 7.57 10.71 3.07
CA PRO A 175 7.03 11.19 4.33
C PRO A 175 6.80 10.07 5.35
N MET A 176 6.26 8.91 4.96
CA MET A 176 5.73 7.91 5.89
C MET A 176 5.87 6.47 5.40
N ILE A 177 6.13 5.53 6.31
CA ILE A 177 6.01 4.08 6.10
C ILE A 177 5.18 3.41 7.21
N GLY A 178 4.46 2.34 6.87
CA GLY A 178 3.78 1.49 7.84
C GLY A 178 4.73 0.51 8.55
N ALA A 179 4.40 0.14 9.79
CA ALA A 179 5.06 -0.92 10.55
C ALA A 179 4.07 -1.64 11.48
N GLU A 180 4.44 -2.84 11.94
CA GLU A 180 3.82 -3.46 13.13
C GLU A 180 3.96 -2.52 14.35
N HIS A 181 3.11 -2.70 15.36
CA HIS A 181 3.13 -1.94 16.61
C HIS A 181 4.56 -1.74 17.14
N LEU A 182 4.96 -0.49 17.39
CA LEU A 182 6.40 -0.14 17.45
C LEU A 182 7.16 -0.76 18.63
N SER A 183 6.46 -1.23 19.67
CA SER A 183 7.05 -2.03 20.75
C SER A 183 7.57 -3.40 20.27
N HIS A 184 7.07 -3.94 19.14
CA HIS A 184 7.59 -5.14 18.49
C HIS A 184 9.07 -4.96 18.06
N ALA A 185 9.52 -3.73 17.78
CA ALA A 185 10.92 -3.41 17.49
C ALA A 185 11.86 -3.60 18.71
N LEU A 186 11.31 -3.66 19.93
CA LEU A 186 12.03 -3.97 21.17
C LEU A 186 11.98 -5.47 21.53
N SER A 187 11.29 -6.30 20.73
CA SER A 187 11.07 -7.70 21.02
C SER A 187 12.35 -8.53 20.97
N THR A 188 12.58 -9.32 22.03
CA THR A 188 13.68 -10.29 22.12
C THR A 188 13.35 -11.66 21.53
N ASP A 189 12.10 -11.85 21.05
CA ASP A 189 11.63 -13.10 20.46
C ASP A 189 12.24 -13.35 19.08
N THR A 190 11.95 -14.54 18.54
CA THR A 190 12.36 -14.95 17.21
C THR A 190 11.23 -15.55 16.38
N THR A 191 11.19 -15.21 15.09
CA THR A 191 10.36 -15.86 14.07
C THR A 191 11.29 -16.52 13.05
N GLY A 192 11.06 -17.77 12.67
CA GLY A 192 11.96 -18.49 11.74
C GLY A 192 13.42 -18.62 12.19
N GLY A 193 13.70 -18.51 13.51
CA GLY A 193 15.06 -18.44 14.06
C GLY A 193 15.77 -17.09 13.87
N ARG A 194 15.05 -16.05 13.44
CA ARG A 194 15.52 -14.68 13.20
C ARG A 194 15.01 -13.75 14.30
N SER A 195 15.83 -12.77 14.73
CA SER A 195 15.45 -11.85 15.82
C SER A 195 14.41 -10.83 15.35
N ILE A 196 13.27 -10.77 16.04
CA ILE A 196 12.16 -9.88 15.70
C ILE A 196 12.59 -8.41 15.81
N GLY A 197 12.90 -7.94 17.03
CA GLY A 197 13.21 -6.53 17.25
C GLY A 197 14.45 -6.06 16.49
N GLY A 198 15.47 -6.91 16.39
CA GLY A 198 16.70 -6.60 15.65
C GLY A 198 16.46 -6.39 14.14
N GLU A 199 15.68 -7.27 13.50
CA GLU A 199 15.43 -7.17 12.07
C GLU A 199 14.37 -6.11 11.72
N LEU A 200 13.33 -5.93 12.54
CA LEU A 200 12.38 -4.82 12.36
C LEU A 200 13.08 -3.46 12.49
N SER A 201 13.98 -3.30 13.48
CA SER A 201 14.81 -2.10 13.62
C SER A 201 15.72 -1.87 12.40
N SER A 202 16.28 -2.94 11.84
CA SER A 202 17.09 -2.87 10.61
C SER A 202 16.24 -2.52 9.38
N ALA A 203 15.02 -3.03 9.27
CA ALA A 203 14.08 -2.69 8.21
C ALA A 203 13.67 -1.21 8.26
N LEU A 204 13.31 -0.72 9.44
CA LEU A 204 13.02 0.70 9.69
C LEU A 204 14.21 1.60 9.36
N LYS A 205 15.43 1.25 9.82
CA LYS A 205 16.63 2.01 9.51
C LYS A 205 16.95 2.02 8.02
N ALA A 206 16.80 0.89 7.32
CA ALA A 206 16.98 0.84 5.88
C ALA A 206 15.95 1.71 5.14
N ALA A 207 14.70 1.78 5.60
CA ALA A 207 13.69 2.66 4.99
C ALA A 207 14.08 4.14 5.12
N HIS A 208 14.63 4.57 6.26
CA HIS A 208 15.21 5.91 6.41
C HIS A 208 16.43 6.13 5.51
N ASP A 209 17.42 5.23 5.58
CA ASP A 209 18.74 5.42 4.95
C ASP A 209 18.76 5.18 3.43
N GLU A 210 17.99 4.22 2.93
CA GLU A 210 17.97 3.77 1.52
C GLU A 210 16.77 4.31 0.72
N LEU A 211 15.62 4.57 1.37
CA LEU A 211 14.39 5.04 0.71
C LEU A 211 14.02 6.49 1.05
N GLY A 212 14.76 7.13 1.95
CA GLY A 212 14.56 8.52 2.36
C GLY A 212 13.37 8.77 3.28
N VAL A 213 12.82 7.72 3.90
CA VAL A 213 11.62 7.80 4.76
C VAL A 213 11.88 8.65 6.01
N ARG A 214 10.88 9.43 6.44
CA ARG A 214 10.98 10.37 7.59
C ARG A 214 10.15 9.99 8.80
N THR A 215 8.93 9.48 8.62
CA THR A 215 8.09 9.02 9.72
C THR A 215 7.72 7.55 9.60
N VAL A 216 7.36 6.95 10.73
CA VAL A 216 6.76 5.62 10.80
C VAL A 216 5.40 5.72 11.49
N ARG A 217 4.40 5.05 10.90
CA ARG A 217 3.03 4.94 11.41
C ARG A 217 2.75 3.49 11.74
N ALA A 218 2.18 3.25 12.91
CA ALA A 218 1.85 1.92 13.42
C ALA A 218 0.88 2.01 14.59
N HIS A 219 0.13 0.93 14.80
CA HIS A 219 -0.91 0.86 15.81
C HIS A 219 -0.38 0.77 17.25
N GLY A 220 -1.29 1.01 18.21
CA GLY A 220 -1.20 0.38 19.54
C GLY A 220 -0.28 1.05 20.56
N ILE A 221 0.08 2.32 20.40
CA ILE A 221 0.94 3.02 21.38
C ILE A 221 0.36 3.06 22.81
N LEU A 222 -0.97 2.98 22.95
CA LEU A 222 -1.71 2.92 24.21
C LEU A 222 -2.05 1.50 24.68
N CYS A 223 -1.64 0.45 23.95
CA CYS A 223 -1.89 -0.94 24.35
C CYS A 223 -1.23 -1.29 25.69
N ASP A 224 -1.77 -2.32 26.37
CA ASP A 224 -1.38 -2.70 27.73
C ASP A 224 0.10 -3.14 27.85
N ASP A 225 0.76 -3.51 26.75
CA ASP A 225 2.19 -3.84 26.68
C ASP A 225 3.11 -2.63 26.97
N ASN A 226 2.66 -1.43 26.56
CA ASN A 226 3.27 -0.15 26.90
C ASN A 226 2.86 0.34 28.30
N ALA A 227 1.86 -0.29 28.92
CA ALA A 227 1.40 -0.06 30.30
C ALA A 227 0.98 1.39 30.62
N VAL A 228 0.53 2.13 29.60
CA VAL A 228 0.36 3.60 29.65
C VAL A 228 -0.65 4.06 30.68
N TYR A 229 -1.73 3.30 30.90
CA TYR A 229 -2.84 3.68 31.78
C TYR A 229 -3.25 2.51 32.69
N ARG A 230 -3.48 2.79 33.98
CA ARG A 230 -4.06 1.85 34.95
C ARG A 230 -5.00 2.58 35.93
N GLU A 231 -5.90 1.86 36.58
CA GLU A 231 -6.71 2.39 37.69
C GLU A 231 -6.30 1.76 39.03
N VAL A 232 -5.61 2.53 39.88
CA VAL A 232 -5.15 2.09 41.20
C VAL A 232 -6.05 2.73 42.27
N ASP A 233 -6.66 1.89 43.11
CA ASP A 233 -7.69 2.29 44.09
C ASP A 233 -8.86 3.12 43.49
N GLY A 234 -9.09 2.98 42.18
CA GLY A 234 -10.12 3.67 41.41
C GLY A 234 -9.67 4.99 40.76
N GLU A 235 -8.44 5.45 41.01
CA GLU A 235 -7.86 6.66 40.41
C GLU A 235 -6.96 6.32 39.20
N PRO A 236 -6.97 7.15 38.13
CA PRO A 236 -6.13 6.92 36.96
C PRO A 236 -4.65 7.18 37.28
N VAL A 237 -3.78 6.31 36.74
CA VAL A 237 -2.32 6.43 36.80
C VAL A 237 -1.78 6.32 35.39
N HIS A 238 -0.99 7.31 34.99
CA HIS A 238 -0.31 7.36 33.70
C HIS A 238 1.19 7.02 33.87
N ASP A 239 1.72 6.10 33.06
CA ASP A 239 3.14 5.72 33.05
C ASP A 239 3.67 5.63 31.61
N PHE A 240 4.37 6.68 31.18
CA PHE A 240 4.90 6.78 29.82
C PHE A 240 6.25 6.07 29.61
N THR A 241 6.76 5.32 30.60
CA THR A 241 8.03 4.57 30.48
C THR A 241 7.99 3.52 29.35
N GLY A 242 6.81 3.01 28.99
CA GLY A 242 6.63 2.17 27.80
C GLY A 242 6.93 2.94 26.52
N VAL A 243 6.14 3.99 26.29
CA VAL A 243 6.23 4.92 25.16
C VAL A 243 7.64 5.49 24.99
N ASP A 244 8.27 5.92 26.08
CA ASP A 244 9.64 6.47 26.06
C ASP A 244 10.65 5.50 25.45
N ARG A 245 10.63 4.22 25.85
CA ARG A 245 11.55 3.21 25.30
C ARG A 245 11.32 2.97 23.82
N VAL A 246 10.06 3.02 23.38
CA VAL A 246 9.68 2.82 21.98
C VAL A 246 10.10 4.03 21.14
N TYR A 247 9.72 5.25 21.53
CA TYR A 247 10.01 6.45 20.75
C TYR A 247 11.49 6.87 20.83
N ASP A 248 12.19 6.70 21.95
CA ASP A 248 13.66 6.86 22.00
C ASP A 248 14.36 5.95 20.98
N HIS A 249 13.89 4.70 20.86
CA HIS A 249 14.45 3.73 19.92
C HIS A 249 14.16 4.12 18.46
N ILE A 250 12.92 4.46 18.13
CA ILE A 250 12.53 4.89 16.77
C ILE A 250 13.30 6.16 16.34
N LEU A 251 13.43 7.16 17.22
CA LEU A 251 14.24 8.35 16.98
C LEU A 251 15.72 8.00 16.76
N SER A 252 16.26 6.99 17.46
CA SER A 252 17.64 6.52 17.27
C SER A 252 17.90 5.91 15.89
N LEU A 253 16.85 5.46 15.19
CA LEU A 253 16.94 4.97 13.81
C LEU A 253 16.89 6.10 12.76
N GLY A 254 16.55 7.33 13.17
CA GLY A 254 16.38 8.50 12.30
C GLY A 254 14.93 8.79 11.88
N LEU A 255 13.96 8.02 12.41
CA LEU A 255 12.54 8.14 12.10
C LEU A 255 11.79 8.88 13.22
N LYS A 256 10.71 9.57 12.87
CA LYS A 256 9.78 10.20 13.83
C LYS A 256 8.46 9.42 13.84
N PRO A 257 7.76 9.28 14.99
CA PRO A 257 6.48 8.60 15.03
C PRO A 257 5.37 9.48 14.47
N VAL A 258 4.48 8.88 13.67
CA VAL A 258 3.07 9.31 13.63
C VAL A 258 2.43 8.76 14.89
N VAL A 259 1.89 9.64 15.73
CA VAL A 259 1.26 9.26 17.00
C VAL A 259 -0.18 8.86 16.70
N GLU A 260 -0.37 7.61 16.27
CA GLU A 260 -1.69 7.00 16.20
C GLU A 260 -2.22 6.76 17.62
N ILE A 261 -3.26 7.50 18.01
CA ILE A 261 -3.85 7.44 19.35
C ILE A 261 -4.78 6.22 19.44
N SER A 262 -4.16 5.04 19.58
CA SER A 262 -4.82 3.73 19.66
C SER A 262 -4.01 2.74 20.50
N PHE A 263 -4.57 1.60 20.93
CA PHE A 263 -5.99 1.29 21.03
C PHE A 263 -6.51 1.69 22.43
N MET A 264 -7.55 1.06 22.97
CA MET A 264 -8.07 1.42 24.30
C MET A 264 -7.28 0.70 25.42
N PRO A 265 -6.75 1.39 26.44
CA PRO A 265 -6.18 0.72 27.61
C PRO A 265 -7.26 -0.05 28.38
N ARG A 266 -6.93 -1.24 28.90
CA ARG A 266 -7.92 -2.16 29.50
C ARG A 266 -8.71 -1.58 30.65
N ASP A 267 -8.04 -0.85 31.55
CA ASP A 267 -8.72 -0.24 32.69
C ASP A 267 -9.63 0.93 32.27
N LEU A 268 -9.45 1.53 31.08
CA LEU A 268 -10.28 2.63 30.57
C LEU A 268 -11.42 2.15 29.67
N ALA A 269 -11.34 0.94 29.11
CA ALA A 269 -12.34 0.37 28.20
C ALA A 269 -13.75 0.28 28.81
N THR A 270 -14.78 0.50 27.98
CA THR A 270 -16.17 0.19 28.34
C THR A 270 -16.43 -1.32 28.32
N ASP A 271 -15.80 -2.02 27.36
CA ASP A 271 -15.85 -3.47 27.20
C ASP A 271 -14.43 -3.99 26.88
N PRO A 272 -13.68 -4.51 27.87
CA PRO A 272 -12.31 -4.98 27.69
C PRO A 272 -12.20 -6.38 27.06
N ASP A 273 -13.34 -7.02 26.76
CA ASP A 273 -13.42 -8.32 26.07
C ASP A 273 -13.66 -8.12 24.55
N LYS A 274 -13.83 -6.88 24.09
CA LYS A 274 -13.88 -6.50 22.67
C LYS A 274 -12.47 -6.22 22.17
N THR A 275 -11.85 -7.21 21.53
CA THR A 275 -10.48 -7.12 21.02
C THR A 275 -10.36 -7.31 19.51
N VAL A 276 -9.17 -7.05 18.99
CA VAL A 276 -8.67 -7.38 17.66
C VAL A 276 -7.21 -7.86 17.77
N PHE A 277 -6.77 -8.65 16.80
CA PHE A 277 -5.41 -9.20 16.67
C PHE A 277 -4.97 -10.19 17.78
N ASP A 278 -3.88 -10.93 17.53
CA ASP A 278 -3.33 -11.90 18.49
C ASP A 278 -2.68 -11.21 19.72
N TYR A 279 -2.46 -9.90 19.69
CA TYR A 279 -2.09 -9.11 20.87
C TYR A 279 -3.28 -8.54 21.66
N ASP A 280 -4.52 -8.90 21.32
CA ASP A 280 -5.75 -8.54 22.05
C ASP A 280 -5.92 -7.01 22.25
N ALA A 281 -5.67 -6.22 21.20
CA ALA A 281 -5.89 -4.78 21.21
C ALA A 281 -7.38 -4.45 21.42
N ILE A 282 -7.72 -3.60 22.39
CA ILE A 282 -9.12 -3.39 22.80
C ILE A 282 -9.77 -2.29 21.97
N ILE A 283 -10.87 -2.63 21.31
CA ILE A 283 -11.54 -1.81 20.30
C ILE A 283 -12.78 -1.05 20.80
N SER A 284 -13.04 -1.05 22.11
CA SER A 284 -14.25 -0.43 22.68
C SER A 284 -14.05 1.04 23.08
N PRO A 285 -15.11 1.86 23.08
CA PRO A 285 -15.05 3.25 23.54
C PRO A 285 -14.60 3.37 25.01
N PRO A 286 -14.03 4.51 25.42
CA PRO A 286 -13.64 4.74 26.81
C PRO A 286 -14.87 4.82 27.73
N LYS A 287 -14.80 4.17 28.90
CA LYS A 287 -15.86 4.22 29.93
C LYS A 287 -16.00 5.62 30.56
N SER A 288 -14.99 6.47 30.41
CA SER A 288 -15.01 7.87 30.82
C SER A 288 -14.26 8.73 29.80
N TRP A 289 -14.99 9.62 29.13
CA TRP A 289 -14.46 10.59 28.18
C TRP A 289 -13.52 11.61 28.85
N ASP A 290 -13.77 11.96 30.11
CA ASP A 290 -12.90 12.88 30.86
C ASP A 290 -11.55 12.22 31.18
N ARG A 291 -11.53 10.91 31.46
CA ARG A 291 -10.28 10.16 31.68
C ARG A 291 -9.52 9.94 30.37
N TRP A 292 -10.23 9.68 29.26
CA TRP A 292 -9.62 9.66 27.92
C TRP A 292 -8.97 11.02 27.56
N TYR A 293 -9.68 12.13 27.77
CA TYR A 293 -9.14 13.47 27.59
C TYR A 293 -7.84 13.68 28.38
N GLN A 294 -7.83 13.34 29.68
CA GLN A 294 -6.63 13.53 30.51
C GLN A 294 -5.48 12.61 30.08
N LEU A 295 -5.75 11.36 29.70
CA LEU A 295 -4.73 10.45 29.17
C LEU A 295 -4.05 11.02 27.91
N VAL A 296 -4.83 11.45 26.92
CA VAL A 296 -4.30 12.04 25.68
C VAL A 296 -3.54 13.34 25.96
N ARG A 297 -4.10 14.20 26.82
CA ARG A 297 -3.49 15.47 27.21
C ARG A 297 -2.15 15.26 27.93
N ASP A 298 -2.11 14.37 28.92
CA ASP A 298 -0.90 14.08 29.70
C ASP A 298 0.17 13.40 28.84
N LEU A 299 -0.22 12.48 27.93
CA LEU A 299 0.71 11.91 26.94
C LEU A 299 1.29 13.00 26.06
N THR A 300 0.45 13.86 25.48
CA THR A 300 0.88 14.95 24.59
C THR A 300 1.81 15.92 25.32
N ALA A 301 1.50 16.26 26.57
CA ALA A 301 2.34 17.13 27.41
C ALA A 301 3.68 16.47 27.76
N HIS A 302 3.68 15.18 28.09
CA HIS A 302 4.90 14.40 28.36
C HIS A 302 5.80 14.29 27.13
N LEU A 303 5.23 14.00 25.95
CA LEU A 303 5.97 13.99 24.69
C LEU A 303 6.62 15.35 24.42
N LEU A 304 5.87 16.44 24.58
CA LEU A 304 6.37 17.81 24.39
C LEU A 304 7.44 18.20 25.43
N GLU A 305 7.31 17.78 26.69
CA GLU A 305 8.33 17.99 27.73
C GLU A 305 9.62 17.21 27.44
N ARG A 306 9.49 15.96 26.97
CA ARG A 306 10.61 15.04 26.75
C ARG A 306 11.39 15.34 25.46
N TYR A 307 10.68 15.53 24.35
CA TYR A 307 11.27 15.66 23.01
C TYR A 307 11.30 17.12 22.51
N GLY A 308 10.59 18.03 23.17
CA GLY A 308 10.64 19.47 22.91
C GLY A 308 9.94 19.88 21.60
N GLU A 309 10.42 20.98 21.03
CA GLU A 309 9.81 21.64 19.85
C GLU A 309 9.68 20.71 18.62
N GLU A 310 10.45 19.63 18.52
CA GLU A 310 10.35 18.65 17.43
C GLU A 310 8.95 18.01 17.34
N VAL A 311 8.28 17.81 18.49
CA VAL A 311 6.90 17.29 18.53
C VAL A 311 5.91 18.26 17.87
N VAL A 312 6.23 19.56 17.89
CA VAL A 312 5.40 20.59 17.26
C VAL A 312 5.70 20.74 15.78
N THR A 313 6.97 20.59 15.37
CA THR A 313 7.40 20.85 13.99
C THR A 313 7.28 19.65 13.07
N ASP A 314 7.35 18.42 13.60
CA ASP A 314 7.54 17.22 12.78
C ASP A 314 6.68 16.01 13.16
N TRP A 315 6.00 16.03 14.31
CA TRP A 315 5.13 14.92 14.73
C TRP A 315 3.66 15.24 14.42
N SER A 316 2.83 14.20 14.31
CA SER A 316 1.42 14.31 14.00
C SER A 316 0.58 13.35 14.83
N PHE A 317 -0.65 13.75 15.15
CA PHE A 317 -1.55 12.99 16.01
C PHE A 317 -2.72 12.47 15.17
N GLU A 318 -2.68 11.18 14.84
CA GLU A 318 -3.74 10.49 14.08
C GLU A 318 -4.74 9.87 15.07
N VAL A 319 -6.05 10.10 14.89
CA VAL A 319 -7.06 9.62 15.84
C VAL A 319 -7.63 8.26 15.44
N TRP A 320 -7.19 7.22 16.16
CA TRP A 320 -7.65 5.83 16.04
C TRP A 320 -7.31 5.17 14.69
N ASN A 321 -7.79 3.94 14.49
CA ASN A 321 -7.65 3.14 13.27
C ASN A 321 -9.01 2.59 12.79
N GLU A 322 -9.32 2.73 11.50
CA GLU A 322 -10.42 2.07 10.76
C GLU A 322 -11.77 1.99 11.50
N ALA A 323 -12.17 3.08 12.18
CA ALA A 323 -13.35 3.08 13.06
C ALA A 323 -14.68 2.80 12.34
N ASN A 324 -14.70 2.80 11.02
CA ASN A 324 -15.83 2.40 10.17
C ASN A 324 -16.05 0.88 10.10
N LEU A 325 -15.12 0.05 10.60
CA LEU A 325 -15.26 -1.42 10.64
C LEU A 325 -15.48 -1.93 12.07
N GLU A 326 -16.39 -2.89 12.25
CA GLU A 326 -16.67 -3.54 13.55
C GLU A 326 -15.42 -4.26 14.10
N VAL A 327 -14.50 -4.68 13.22
CA VAL A 327 -13.25 -5.32 13.63
C VAL A 327 -12.32 -4.37 14.40
N PHE A 328 -12.41 -3.05 14.16
CA PHE A 328 -11.54 -2.02 14.78
C PHE A 328 -12.27 -1.05 15.72
N TRP A 329 -13.60 -1.02 15.73
CA TRP A 329 -14.39 -0.18 16.63
C TRP A 329 -15.71 -0.82 17.03
N SER A 330 -15.91 -1.06 18.32
CA SER A 330 -17.16 -1.62 18.85
C SER A 330 -18.20 -0.56 19.27
N GLY A 331 -17.94 0.71 18.98
CA GLY A 331 -18.85 1.83 19.28
C GLY A 331 -19.67 2.27 18.07
N THR A 332 -20.50 3.30 18.24
CA THR A 332 -21.22 3.93 17.12
C THR A 332 -20.36 4.96 16.38
N PRO A 333 -20.76 5.39 15.17
CA PRO A 333 -20.10 6.49 14.46
C PRO A 333 -20.07 7.81 15.25
N GLU A 334 -21.12 8.12 16.01
CA GLU A 334 -21.15 9.31 16.88
C GLU A 334 -20.20 9.18 18.09
N GLN A 335 -19.97 7.96 18.58
CA GLN A 335 -18.94 7.74 19.60
C GLN A 335 -17.54 7.90 19.02
N TYR A 336 -17.32 7.53 17.75
CA TYR A 336 -16.06 7.81 17.05
C TYR A 336 -15.85 9.32 16.85
N LEU A 337 -16.84 10.05 16.34
CA LEU A 337 -16.74 11.51 16.21
C LEU A 337 -16.54 12.21 17.56
N ARG A 338 -17.10 11.66 18.65
CA ARG A 338 -16.80 12.13 20.00
C ARG A 338 -15.37 11.79 20.45
N LEU A 339 -14.85 10.62 20.10
CA LEU A 339 -13.44 10.25 20.32
C LEU A 339 -12.52 11.26 19.61
N TYR A 340 -12.86 11.62 18.37
CA TYR A 340 -12.18 12.66 17.60
C TYR A 340 -12.18 14.01 18.32
N ASP A 341 -13.36 14.55 18.65
CA ASP A 341 -13.51 15.83 19.35
C ASP A 341 -12.69 15.89 20.64
N VAL A 342 -12.75 14.83 21.46
CA VAL A 342 -12.09 14.79 22.77
C VAL A 342 -10.57 14.66 22.62
N THR A 343 -10.09 13.82 21.69
CA THR A 343 -8.66 13.66 21.39
C THR A 343 -8.07 14.95 20.82
N ALA A 344 -8.75 15.55 19.84
CA ALA A 344 -8.33 16.79 19.20
C ALA A 344 -8.26 17.97 20.18
N ALA A 345 -9.26 18.10 21.08
CA ALA A 345 -9.22 19.09 22.15
C ALA A 345 -8.04 18.84 23.12
N ALA A 346 -7.83 17.59 23.56
CA ALA A 346 -6.76 17.23 24.47
C ALA A 346 -5.35 17.55 23.94
N VAL A 347 -5.11 17.29 22.64
CA VAL A 347 -3.85 17.64 21.96
C VAL A 347 -3.67 19.16 21.88
N ARG A 348 -4.67 19.89 21.41
CA ARG A 348 -4.60 21.35 21.23
C ARG A 348 -4.54 22.13 22.56
N ASP A 349 -5.07 21.59 23.64
CA ASP A 349 -4.98 22.17 24.99
C ASP A 349 -3.57 22.05 25.63
N VAL A 350 -2.64 21.35 24.96
CA VAL A 350 -1.20 21.37 25.28
C VAL A 350 -0.48 22.45 24.49
N ASP A 351 -0.55 22.42 23.15
CA ASP A 351 -0.04 23.47 22.26
C ASP A 351 -0.93 23.60 21.00
N GLN A 352 -1.37 24.84 20.71
CA GLN A 352 -2.22 25.20 19.57
C GLN A 352 -1.50 25.13 18.21
N ARG A 353 -0.26 24.62 18.17
CA ARG A 353 0.53 24.38 16.95
C ARG A 353 0.58 22.91 16.54
N LEU A 354 0.35 21.98 17.48
CA LEU A 354 0.35 20.53 17.23
C LEU A 354 -0.75 20.13 16.23
N VAL A 355 -0.45 19.31 15.23
CA VAL A 355 -1.40 18.93 14.17
C VAL A 355 -2.15 17.63 14.50
N VAL A 356 -3.47 17.63 14.29
CA VAL A 356 -4.34 16.46 14.53
C VAL A 356 -5.22 16.17 13.31
N GLY A 357 -5.45 14.88 13.02
CA GLY A 357 -6.11 14.44 11.80
C GLY A 357 -6.75 13.05 11.90
N GLY A 358 -7.45 12.67 10.83
CA GLY A 358 -8.30 11.47 10.75
C GLY A 358 -9.13 11.49 9.46
N PRO A 359 -10.10 10.57 9.27
CA PRO A 359 -10.60 9.63 10.26
C PRO A 359 -9.86 8.27 10.35
N SER A 360 -8.72 8.11 9.67
CA SER A 360 -7.94 6.86 9.63
C SER A 360 -8.75 5.66 9.11
N SER A 361 -9.74 5.92 8.26
CA SER A 361 -10.80 4.97 7.88
C SER A 361 -10.36 3.94 6.85
N ALA A 362 -10.97 2.77 6.89
CA ALA A 362 -10.89 1.78 5.81
C ALA A 362 -11.60 2.27 4.54
N ALA A 363 -11.16 1.77 3.39
CA ALA A 363 -11.87 1.88 2.11
C ALA A 363 -12.28 3.32 1.71
N ALA A 364 -11.47 4.32 2.06
CA ALA A 364 -11.73 5.74 1.80
C ALA A 364 -13.04 6.32 2.40
N GLY A 365 -13.69 5.61 3.34
CA GLY A 365 -14.97 6.03 3.94
C GLY A 365 -14.86 7.13 5.00
N TRP A 366 -15.99 7.67 5.48
CA TRP A 366 -16.09 8.58 6.64
C TRP A 366 -15.35 9.93 6.57
N VAL A 367 -14.58 10.21 5.52
CA VAL A 367 -13.81 11.47 5.39
C VAL A 367 -14.74 12.66 5.21
N GLU A 368 -15.74 12.54 4.34
CA GLU A 368 -16.80 13.54 4.14
C GLU A 368 -17.59 13.79 5.45
N GLU A 369 -17.89 12.74 6.21
CA GLU A 369 -18.59 12.80 7.50
C GLU A 369 -17.76 13.51 8.58
N LEU A 370 -16.44 13.26 8.66
CA LEU A 370 -15.55 13.98 9.58
C LEU A 370 -15.48 15.47 9.21
N LEU A 371 -15.39 15.79 7.91
CA LEU A 371 -15.36 17.18 7.42
C LEU A 371 -16.67 17.92 7.74
N ALA A 372 -17.82 17.28 7.49
CA ALA A 372 -19.15 17.82 7.84
C ALA A 372 -19.35 17.98 9.35
N HIS A 373 -18.82 17.06 10.14
CA HIS A 373 -18.83 17.16 11.59
C HIS A 373 -17.98 18.36 12.06
N ALA A 374 -16.75 18.48 11.56
CA ALA A 374 -15.82 19.55 11.91
C ALA A 374 -16.32 20.95 11.51
N GLU A 375 -17.01 21.09 10.37
CA GLU A 375 -17.68 22.36 9.99
C GLU A 375 -18.74 22.77 11.03
N ARG A 376 -19.46 21.81 11.61
CA ARG A 376 -20.53 22.04 12.59
C ARG A 376 -20.02 22.27 14.01
N THR A 377 -18.96 21.59 14.45
CA THR A 377 -18.42 21.68 15.82
C THR A 377 -17.30 22.67 15.98
N GLY A 378 -16.56 22.98 14.91
CA GLY A 378 -15.31 23.73 14.96
C GLY A 378 -14.09 22.89 15.35
N SER A 379 -14.21 21.55 15.38
CA SER A 379 -13.09 20.66 15.68
C SER A 379 -11.98 20.81 14.63
N PRO A 380 -10.70 20.87 15.04
CA PRO A 380 -9.59 21.01 14.10
C PRO A 380 -9.42 19.72 13.29
N VAL A 381 -9.06 19.87 12.02
CA VAL A 381 -8.66 18.77 11.12
C VAL A 381 -7.53 19.36 10.28
N ASP A 382 -6.29 19.08 10.68
CA ASP A 382 -5.09 19.69 10.10
C ASP A 382 -4.59 18.92 8.88
N PHE A 383 -4.81 17.60 8.87
CA PHE A 383 -4.64 16.67 7.76
C PHE A 383 -5.83 15.71 7.74
N VAL A 384 -6.15 15.13 6.57
CA VAL A 384 -7.06 13.98 6.48
C VAL A 384 -6.24 12.70 6.32
N SER A 385 -6.67 11.64 7.00
CA SER A 385 -6.08 10.31 6.87
C SER A 385 -7.12 9.22 6.61
N THR A 386 -6.77 8.25 5.77
CA THR A 386 -7.62 7.13 5.37
C THR A 386 -6.78 6.06 4.67
N HIS A 387 -7.35 4.89 4.39
CA HIS A 387 -6.69 3.77 3.73
C HIS A 387 -7.45 3.32 2.49
N THR A 388 -6.73 2.68 1.56
CA THR A 388 -7.33 1.82 0.53
C THR A 388 -6.32 0.81 0.03
N TYR A 389 -6.81 -0.31 -0.49
CA TYR A 389 -5.99 -1.39 -0.99
C TYR A 389 -6.43 -1.83 -2.40
N GLY A 390 -5.52 -2.45 -3.15
CA GLY A 390 -5.83 -3.04 -4.46
C GLY A 390 -6.02 -2.06 -5.63
N SER A 391 -6.24 -0.77 -5.36
CA SER A 391 -6.30 0.33 -6.35
C SER A 391 -5.32 1.47 -6.05
N PRO A 392 -4.94 2.29 -7.06
CA PRO A 392 -4.25 3.56 -6.82
C PRO A 392 -5.10 4.53 -5.99
N PRO A 393 -4.49 5.36 -5.14
CA PRO A 393 -5.22 6.24 -4.21
C PRO A 393 -6.01 7.33 -4.93
N LEU A 394 -7.24 7.58 -4.45
CA LEU A 394 -8.16 8.61 -4.95
C LEU A 394 -7.65 10.03 -4.72
N ASP A 395 -8.31 11.04 -5.30
CA ASP A 395 -7.96 12.46 -5.14
C ASP A 395 -8.98 13.19 -4.26
N PHE A 396 -8.66 13.45 -3.00
CA PHE A 396 -9.60 14.12 -2.09
C PHE A 396 -9.56 15.65 -2.16
N ARG A 397 -8.73 16.27 -3.02
CA ARG A 397 -8.67 17.74 -3.10
C ARG A 397 -10.04 18.35 -3.47
N PRO A 398 -10.82 17.81 -4.42
CA PRO A 398 -12.16 18.32 -4.71
C PRO A 398 -13.16 18.09 -3.57
N MET A 399 -12.95 17.07 -2.71
CA MET A 399 -13.74 16.89 -1.48
C MET A 399 -13.39 17.96 -0.44
N LEU A 400 -12.11 18.19 -0.19
CA LEU A 400 -11.62 19.22 0.74
C LEU A 400 -12.05 20.64 0.30
N GLU A 401 -12.03 20.93 -1.00
CA GLU A 401 -12.50 22.20 -1.57
C GLU A 401 -13.99 22.48 -1.28
N ARG A 402 -14.87 21.46 -1.29
CA ARG A 402 -16.30 21.63 -0.91
C ARG A 402 -16.48 22.17 0.50
N TYR A 403 -15.56 21.83 1.42
CA TYR A 403 -15.55 22.31 2.81
C TYR A 403 -14.66 23.54 3.02
N GLY A 404 -14.13 24.16 1.95
CA GLY A 404 -13.24 25.30 2.03
C GLY A 404 -11.83 24.97 2.56
N ARG A 405 -11.41 23.70 2.48
CA ARG A 405 -10.15 23.16 3.03
C ARG A 405 -9.14 22.73 1.97
N GLY A 406 -9.16 23.33 0.77
CA GLY A 406 -8.33 22.96 -0.40
C GLY A 406 -6.80 23.10 -0.28
N GLY A 407 -6.25 23.07 0.94
CA GLY A 407 -4.82 22.96 1.24
C GLY A 407 -4.52 22.11 2.49
N THR A 408 -5.51 21.36 2.99
CA THR A 408 -5.32 20.34 4.03
C THR A 408 -4.62 19.12 3.41
N PRO A 409 -3.47 18.66 3.95
CA PRO A 409 -2.77 17.48 3.44
C PRO A 409 -3.63 16.21 3.47
N ILE A 410 -3.43 15.36 2.46
CA ILE A 410 -4.06 14.05 2.31
C ILE A 410 -2.99 12.98 2.55
N TRP A 411 -3.16 12.21 3.62
CA TRP A 411 -2.26 11.11 3.98
C TRP A 411 -3.00 9.78 3.85
N TRP A 412 -2.54 8.94 2.94
CA TRP A 412 -2.94 7.54 2.93
C TRP A 412 -2.03 6.82 3.92
N THR A 413 -2.47 6.71 5.17
CA THR A 413 -1.64 6.25 6.31
C THR A 413 -1.42 4.73 6.30
N GLU A 414 -2.25 4.02 5.55
CA GLU A 414 -1.99 2.69 5.00
C GLU A 414 -2.40 2.63 3.53
N TRP A 415 -1.61 1.92 2.73
CA TRP A 415 -1.91 1.57 1.36
C TRP A 415 -1.11 0.35 0.91
N GLY A 416 -1.70 -0.47 0.03
CA GLY A 416 -1.02 -1.65 -0.48
C GLY A 416 -1.78 -2.40 -1.58
N VAL A 417 -1.21 -3.52 -2.03
CA VAL A 417 -1.78 -4.34 -3.11
C VAL A 417 -3.02 -5.12 -2.66
N THR A 418 -3.18 -5.38 -1.36
CA THR A 418 -4.30 -6.14 -0.79
C THR A 418 -4.41 -5.86 0.70
N PRO A 419 -5.63 -5.82 1.29
CA PRO A 419 -5.81 -5.70 2.73
C PRO A 419 -5.71 -7.07 3.44
N THR A 420 -5.51 -8.16 2.69
CA THR A 420 -5.50 -9.52 3.23
C THR A 420 -4.08 -9.94 3.58
N HIS A 421 -3.76 -10.05 4.87
CA HIS A 421 -2.52 -10.68 5.32
C HIS A 421 -2.47 -12.15 4.84
N PHE A 422 -1.28 -12.65 4.55
CA PHE A 422 -1.04 -13.97 3.96
C PHE A 422 -1.58 -14.20 2.54
N ASN A 423 -1.81 -13.12 1.77
CA ASN A 423 -2.17 -13.23 0.35
C ASN A 423 -0.90 -13.26 -0.51
N GLU A 424 -0.73 -14.32 -1.31
CA GLU A 424 0.47 -14.59 -2.12
C GLU A 424 0.86 -13.46 -3.09
N VAL A 425 -0.11 -12.63 -3.52
CA VAL A 425 0.13 -11.45 -4.36
C VAL A 425 1.18 -10.51 -3.76
N SER A 426 1.25 -10.41 -2.42
CA SER A 426 2.20 -9.57 -1.70
C SER A 426 3.66 -9.97 -1.96
N ASP A 427 3.95 -11.25 -2.17
CA ASP A 427 5.32 -11.71 -2.40
C ASP A 427 5.73 -11.60 -3.89
N ALA A 428 4.77 -11.41 -4.80
CA ALA A 428 5.00 -11.42 -6.25
C ALA A 428 5.54 -10.08 -6.81
N VAL A 429 6.22 -10.17 -7.97
CA VAL A 429 6.64 -9.02 -8.79
C VAL A 429 5.48 -8.06 -9.08
N PHE A 430 4.27 -8.59 -9.27
CA PHE A 430 3.04 -7.81 -9.49
C PHE A 430 2.85 -6.71 -8.43
N ALA A 431 3.07 -7.02 -7.15
CA ALA A 431 2.91 -6.04 -6.08
C ALA A 431 3.97 -4.93 -6.14
N GLY A 432 5.17 -5.22 -6.66
CA GLY A 432 6.20 -4.22 -6.91
C GLY A 432 5.83 -3.27 -8.06
N THR A 433 5.33 -3.80 -9.17
CA THR A 433 4.82 -2.95 -10.27
C THR A 433 3.55 -2.17 -9.88
N PHE A 434 2.67 -2.77 -9.06
CA PHE A 434 1.51 -2.09 -8.47
C PHE A 434 1.95 -0.92 -7.58
N LEU A 435 2.99 -1.11 -6.77
CA LEU A 435 3.60 -0.04 -5.98
C LEU A 435 4.03 1.13 -6.88
N LEU A 436 4.71 0.87 -8.00
CA LEU A 436 5.10 1.93 -8.96
C LEU A 436 3.90 2.72 -9.49
N ARG A 437 2.83 2.03 -9.93
CA ARG A 437 1.60 2.69 -10.39
C ARG A 437 0.97 3.59 -9.32
N GLY A 438 0.86 3.09 -8.09
CA GLY A 438 0.31 3.89 -6.98
C GLY A 438 1.15 5.12 -6.66
N MET A 439 2.46 4.95 -6.53
CA MET A 439 3.40 6.05 -6.25
C MET A 439 3.43 7.08 -7.38
N ALA A 440 3.48 6.65 -8.64
CA ALA A 440 3.47 7.54 -9.80
C ALA A 440 2.13 8.28 -9.96
N SER A 441 0.99 7.61 -9.69
CA SER A 441 -0.32 8.26 -9.67
C SER A 441 -0.43 9.28 -8.52
N ALA A 442 0.20 9.04 -7.37
CA ALA A 442 0.15 9.91 -6.20
C ALA A 442 1.03 11.18 -6.32
N MET A 443 2.03 11.18 -7.21
CA MET A 443 2.87 12.36 -7.48
C MET A 443 2.00 13.60 -7.77
N ASP A 444 2.32 14.72 -7.14
CA ASP A 444 1.65 16.01 -7.28
C ASP A 444 0.16 16.05 -6.86
N ARG A 445 -0.35 14.98 -6.22
CA ARG A 445 -1.73 14.88 -5.72
C ARG A 445 -1.86 14.61 -4.22
N ILE A 446 -0.90 13.89 -3.65
CA ILE A 446 -0.98 13.30 -2.32
C ILE A 446 0.32 13.58 -1.59
N GLU A 447 0.24 14.11 -0.37
CA GLU A 447 1.42 14.42 0.44
C GLU A 447 2.10 13.16 0.96
N ALA A 448 1.35 12.14 1.40
CA ALA A 448 1.90 10.88 1.89
C ALA A 448 1.12 9.66 1.38
N LEU A 449 1.82 8.68 0.81
CA LEU A 449 1.31 7.36 0.48
C LEU A 449 2.12 6.31 1.25
N SER A 450 1.68 6.00 2.46
CA SER A 450 2.35 5.09 3.39
C SER A 450 2.13 3.65 2.97
N TYR A 451 3.20 2.95 2.58
CA TYR A 451 3.10 1.54 2.24
C TYR A 451 3.01 0.68 3.52
N TRP A 452 1.98 -0.16 3.62
CA TRP A 452 1.80 -1.13 4.71
C TRP A 452 2.42 -2.49 4.32
N VAL A 453 3.58 -2.92 4.84
CA VAL A 453 4.49 -2.33 5.85
C VAL A 453 5.97 -2.51 5.48
N VAL A 454 6.89 -1.98 6.28
CA VAL A 454 8.34 -2.09 6.09
C VAL A 454 8.91 -3.53 6.22
N SER A 455 8.30 -4.42 7.00
CA SER A 455 8.86 -5.75 7.34
C SER A 455 7.80 -6.81 7.60
N ASP A 456 8.09 -8.07 7.27
CA ASP A 456 7.26 -9.24 7.64
C ASP A 456 7.37 -9.64 9.12
N HIS A 457 8.18 -8.96 9.94
CA HIS A 457 8.08 -9.09 11.40
C HIS A 457 6.81 -8.38 11.88
N PHE A 458 5.73 -9.16 11.83
CA PHE A 458 4.33 -8.77 11.96
C PHE A 458 3.62 -9.92 12.70
N GLU A 459 2.69 -9.64 13.62
CA GLU A 459 2.01 -10.65 14.44
C GLU A 459 0.49 -10.44 14.61
N GLU A 460 -0.10 -9.39 14.03
CA GLU A 460 -1.56 -9.12 14.05
C GLU A 460 -2.46 -10.36 13.92
N LEU A 461 -2.28 -11.14 12.84
CA LEU A 461 -3.06 -12.35 12.54
C LEU A 461 -2.21 -13.62 12.73
N GLY A 462 -1.26 -13.56 13.66
CA GLY A 462 -0.26 -14.59 13.92
C GLY A 462 1.06 -14.32 13.20
N ARG A 463 2.15 -14.88 13.75
CA ARG A 463 3.52 -14.73 13.23
C ARG A 463 3.73 -15.53 11.93
N PRO A 464 4.62 -15.07 11.02
CA PRO A 464 5.01 -15.82 9.83
C PRO A 464 5.39 -17.27 10.09
N GLU A 465 4.76 -18.20 9.38
CA GLU A 465 5.03 -19.64 9.50
C GLU A 465 6.18 -20.12 8.59
N GLN A 466 6.46 -19.39 7.51
CA GLN A 466 7.46 -19.70 6.48
C GLN A 466 8.02 -18.41 5.83
N LEU A 467 9.12 -18.50 5.07
CA LEU A 467 9.78 -17.33 4.47
C LEU A 467 8.86 -16.50 3.56
N THR A 468 8.26 -17.11 2.55
CA THR A 468 7.28 -16.49 1.64
C THR A 468 5.89 -16.97 2.01
N HIS A 469 5.12 -16.11 2.64
CA HIS A 469 3.83 -16.43 3.24
C HIS A 469 2.73 -15.44 2.83
N GLY A 470 2.99 -14.50 1.90
CA GLY A 470 2.07 -13.42 1.55
C GLY A 470 2.07 -12.26 2.55
N GLY A 471 3.17 -12.06 3.27
CA GLY A 471 3.34 -11.02 4.29
C GLY A 471 3.36 -9.60 3.73
N PHE A 472 2.86 -8.65 4.52
CA PHE A 472 2.78 -7.23 4.13
C PHE A 472 4.15 -6.53 4.00
N GLY A 473 5.25 -7.11 4.48
CA GLY A 473 6.56 -6.48 4.50
C GLY A 473 7.17 -6.20 3.13
N LEU A 474 7.79 -5.01 2.96
CA LEU A 474 8.76 -4.74 1.90
C LEU A 474 9.99 -5.66 2.00
N ARG A 475 10.33 -6.09 3.22
CA ARG A 475 11.43 -7.03 3.52
C ARG A 475 10.91 -8.28 4.25
N THR A 476 11.50 -9.43 3.95
CA THR A 476 11.14 -10.71 4.59
C THR A 476 11.60 -10.78 6.04
N VAL A 477 11.06 -11.75 6.80
CA VAL A 477 11.79 -12.33 7.93
C VAL A 477 13.13 -12.86 7.41
N GLY A 478 14.25 -12.55 8.06
CA GLY A 478 15.59 -12.81 7.52
C GLY A 478 16.12 -11.75 6.56
N GLU A 479 15.44 -10.61 6.47
CA GLU A 479 15.93 -9.32 5.94
C GLU A 479 16.11 -9.17 4.42
N LEU A 480 15.61 -10.11 3.61
CA LEU A 480 15.68 -10.05 2.14
C LEU A 480 14.68 -9.04 1.58
N ARG A 481 15.03 -8.37 0.48
CA ARG A 481 14.21 -7.32 -0.17
C ARG A 481 13.26 -7.94 -1.20
N LYS A 482 11.96 -7.73 -1.02
CA LYS A 482 10.93 -8.19 -1.98
C LYS A 482 10.87 -7.24 -3.20
N PRO A 483 10.23 -7.63 -4.32
CA PRO A 483 10.03 -6.76 -5.48
C PRO A 483 9.47 -5.35 -5.15
N ARG A 484 8.66 -5.23 -4.10
CA ARG A 484 8.14 -3.94 -3.59
C ARG A 484 9.21 -3.01 -3.03
N TRP A 485 10.24 -3.55 -2.36
CA TRP A 485 11.40 -2.76 -1.95
C TRP A 485 12.13 -2.20 -3.17
N TRP A 486 12.35 -3.05 -4.18
CA TRP A 486 13.06 -2.66 -5.40
C TRP A 486 12.31 -1.59 -6.20
N ALA A 487 10.98 -1.61 -6.22
CA ALA A 487 10.17 -0.53 -6.78
C ALA A 487 10.48 0.84 -6.13
N LEU A 488 10.49 0.92 -4.79
CA LEU A 488 10.84 2.14 -4.07
C LEU A 488 12.31 2.53 -4.25
N ALA A 489 13.24 1.56 -4.25
CA ALA A 489 14.67 1.82 -4.46
C ALA A 489 14.96 2.34 -5.88
N MET A 490 14.26 1.85 -6.90
CA MET A 490 14.35 2.35 -8.28
C MET A 490 13.80 3.78 -8.39
N LEU A 491 12.65 4.07 -7.76
CA LEU A 491 12.08 5.42 -7.69
C LEU A 491 13.02 6.38 -6.95
N GLU A 492 13.59 5.95 -5.83
CA GLU A 492 14.44 6.82 -5.00
C GLU A 492 15.75 7.20 -5.71
N ARG A 493 16.28 6.31 -6.57
CA ARG A 493 17.46 6.55 -7.42
C ARG A 493 17.22 7.50 -8.61
N LEU A 494 15.98 7.83 -8.93
CA LEU A 494 15.68 8.87 -9.92
C LEU A 494 16.17 10.23 -9.40
N GLY A 495 16.65 11.09 -10.31
CA GLY A 495 17.08 12.45 -9.96
C GLY A 495 15.93 13.36 -9.54
N ASP A 496 16.26 14.54 -9.01
CA ASP A 496 15.26 15.45 -8.48
C ASP A 496 14.56 16.30 -9.55
N THR A 497 15.12 16.45 -10.75
CA THR A 497 14.42 17.13 -11.87
C THR A 497 13.62 16.12 -12.68
N ARG A 498 12.28 16.15 -12.61
CA ARG A 498 11.42 15.31 -13.43
C ARG A 498 11.53 15.72 -14.90
N LEU A 499 11.54 14.74 -15.80
CA LEU A 499 11.58 14.96 -17.24
C LEU A 499 10.18 14.75 -17.85
N PRO A 500 9.80 15.50 -18.90
CA PRO A 500 8.59 15.22 -19.66
C PRO A 500 8.67 13.83 -20.31
N VAL A 501 7.61 13.02 -20.11
CA VAL A 501 7.45 11.69 -20.71
C VAL A 501 6.16 11.66 -21.52
N THR A 502 6.23 11.15 -22.75
CA THR A 502 5.06 10.85 -23.59
C THR A 502 5.02 9.35 -23.86
N LEU A 503 3.85 8.76 -23.63
CA LEU A 503 3.60 7.33 -23.83
C LEU A 503 2.68 7.12 -25.03
N GLY A 504 2.94 6.06 -25.80
CA GLY A 504 2.18 5.72 -27.00
C GLY A 504 2.32 4.25 -27.40
N GLY A 505 1.65 3.86 -28.47
CA GLY A 505 1.58 2.46 -28.89
C GLY A 505 0.56 1.64 -28.09
N ASP A 506 0.70 0.32 -28.09
CA ASP A 506 -0.29 -0.61 -27.51
C ASP A 506 -0.18 -0.69 -25.98
N GLY A 507 -1.07 0.04 -25.31
CA GLY A 507 -1.12 0.08 -23.84
C GLY A 507 -0.15 1.10 -23.25
N GLY A 508 0.47 1.96 -24.07
CA GLY A 508 1.24 3.10 -23.58
C GLY A 508 0.37 4.04 -22.75
N GLY A 509 0.76 4.26 -21.48
CA GLY A 509 0.03 5.07 -20.50
C GLY A 509 -0.96 4.30 -19.64
N SER A 510 -1.36 3.08 -20.01
CA SER A 510 -2.42 2.32 -19.33
C SER A 510 -1.98 0.94 -18.83
N LEU A 511 -1.19 0.23 -19.63
CA LEU A 511 -0.57 -1.05 -19.33
C LEU A 511 0.93 -0.85 -19.05
N VAL A 512 1.60 -0.08 -19.91
CA VAL A 512 3.00 0.33 -19.75
C VAL A 512 3.06 1.80 -19.37
N GLU A 513 3.70 2.09 -18.25
CA GLU A 513 3.91 3.44 -17.72
C GLU A 513 5.40 3.70 -17.49
N ALA A 514 5.77 4.98 -17.35
CA ALA A 514 7.14 5.36 -17.05
C ALA A 514 7.24 6.71 -16.31
N VAL A 515 8.29 6.84 -15.50
CA VAL A 515 8.76 8.10 -14.90
C VAL A 515 10.22 8.28 -15.28
N ALA A 516 10.60 9.48 -15.68
CA ALA A 516 11.98 9.83 -15.99
C ALA A 516 12.43 11.07 -15.21
N ALA A 517 13.71 11.11 -14.85
CA ALA A 517 14.30 12.23 -14.13
C ALA A 517 15.80 12.39 -14.41
N ARG A 518 16.32 13.58 -14.12
CA ARG A 518 17.72 13.99 -14.28
C ARG A 518 18.32 14.43 -12.95
N GLN A 519 19.55 14.00 -12.69
CA GLN A 519 20.39 14.48 -11.59
C GLN A 519 21.22 15.70 -12.03
N ASP A 520 21.69 16.51 -11.07
CA ASP A 520 22.44 17.74 -11.34
C ASP A 520 23.78 17.52 -12.09
N ASP A 521 24.35 16.32 -11.99
CA ASP A 521 25.58 15.92 -12.69
C ASP A 521 25.33 15.43 -14.13
N GLY A 522 24.05 15.38 -14.56
CA GLY A 522 23.64 14.94 -15.89
C GLY A 522 23.31 13.45 -16.01
N VAL A 523 23.33 12.68 -14.91
CA VAL A 523 22.79 11.30 -14.92
C VAL A 523 21.29 11.32 -15.20
N LEU A 524 20.84 10.49 -16.14
CA LEU A 524 19.44 10.35 -16.52
C LEU A 524 18.93 8.97 -16.08
N GLY A 525 17.78 8.94 -15.40
CA GLY A 525 17.06 7.71 -15.07
C GLY A 525 15.72 7.66 -15.81
N VAL A 526 15.41 6.50 -16.40
CA VAL A 526 14.08 6.18 -16.96
C VAL A 526 13.61 4.87 -16.33
N LEU A 527 12.59 4.95 -15.48
CA LEU A 527 11.94 3.82 -14.86
C LEU A 527 10.64 3.53 -15.62
N ALA A 528 10.54 2.38 -16.27
CA ALA A 528 9.36 1.94 -17.01
C ALA A 528 8.86 0.58 -16.50
N TRP A 529 7.55 0.39 -16.39
CA TRP A 529 6.94 -0.85 -15.90
C TRP A 529 5.72 -1.28 -16.72
N ASN A 530 5.41 -2.57 -16.68
CA ASN A 530 4.25 -3.18 -17.32
C ASN A 530 3.37 -3.84 -16.25
N LEU A 531 2.11 -3.41 -16.16
CA LEU A 531 1.14 -3.82 -15.13
C LEU A 531 -0.31 -3.71 -15.62
N THR A 532 -1.10 -4.74 -15.34
CA THR A 532 -2.57 -4.61 -15.24
C THR A 532 -3.00 -4.53 -13.77
N LEU A 533 -4.14 -3.88 -13.47
CA LEU A 533 -4.71 -3.95 -12.11
C LEU A 533 -5.35 -5.32 -11.82
N ASP A 534 -5.61 -6.12 -12.85
CA ASP A 534 -6.22 -7.46 -12.77
C ASP A 534 -5.34 -8.44 -11.98
N GLN A 535 -5.62 -8.57 -10.69
CA GLN A 535 -4.86 -9.43 -9.77
C GLN A 535 -5.02 -10.92 -10.08
N THR A 536 -5.98 -11.33 -10.92
CA THR A 536 -6.05 -12.72 -11.41
C THR A 536 -4.85 -13.10 -12.27
N LYS A 537 -4.08 -12.10 -12.74
CA LYS A 537 -2.84 -12.24 -13.49
C LYS A 537 -1.58 -11.92 -12.66
N ALA A 538 -1.65 -11.97 -11.33
CA ALA A 538 -0.51 -11.66 -10.46
C ALA A 538 0.75 -12.52 -10.72
N SER A 539 0.57 -13.77 -11.16
CA SER A 539 1.67 -14.68 -11.56
C SER A 539 2.25 -14.37 -12.95
N GLY A 540 1.72 -13.36 -13.66
CA GLY A 540 2.11 -12.96 -14.99
C GLY A 540 1.26 -13.53 -16.12
N ASP A 541 1.23 -12.82 -17.25
CA ASP A 541 0.55 -13.22 -18.48
C ASP A 541 1.40 -12.81 -19.70
N PRO A 542 2.01 -13.79 -20.41
CA PRO A 542 2.83 -13.52 -21.59
C PRO A 542 2.09 -12.78 -22.72
N ALA A 543 0.76 -12.85 -22.79
CA ALA A 543 -0.02 -12.13 -23.80
C ALA A 543 -0.05 -10.61 -23.56
N LEU A 544 0.28 -10.17 -22.35
CA LEU A 544 0.40 -8.77 -21.96
C LEU A 544 1.85 -8.25 -22.00
N ALA A 545 2.82 -9.06 -22.41
CA ALA A 545 4.18 -8.58 -22.69
C ALA A 545 4.20 -7.50 -23.79
N ARG A 546 5.16 -6.57 -23.73
CA ARG A 546 5.30 -5.46 -24.69
C ARG A 546 6.75 -5.22 -25.08
N GLU A 547 7.02 -5.29 -26.38
CA GLU A 547 8.23 -4.68 -26.95
C GLU A 547 8.08 -3.16 -26.79
N THR A 548 9.06 -2.55 -26.13
CA THR A 548 9.02 -1.15 -25.70
C THR A 548 10.25 -0.43 -26.24
N SER A 549 10.04 0.56 -27.10
CA SER A 549 11.09 1.52 -27.50
C SER A 549 11.13 2.67 -26.50
N VAL A 550 12.25 2.83 -25.81
CA VAL A 550 12.55 3.98 -24.96
C VAL A 550 13.43 4.94 -25.75
N ARG A 551 12.87 6.08 -26.14
CA ARG A 551 13.57 7.11 -26.93
C ARG A 551 13.80 8.36 -26.09
N LEU A 552 15.07 8.65 -25.82
CA LEU A 552 15.49 9.90 -25.19
C LEU A 552 15.80 10.93 -26.29
N THR A 553 15.30 12.14 -26.14
CA THR A 553 15.47 13.27 -27.08
C THR A 553 16.03 14.50 -26.35
N GLY A 554 16.49 15.51 -27.10
CA GLY A 554 17.09 16.71 -26.49
C GLY A 554 18.50 16.50 -25.93
N LEU A 555 19.16 15.38 -26.25
CA LEU A 555 20.53 15.09 -25.87
C LEU A 555 21.53 15.78 -26.80
N VAL A 556 22.76 15.99 -26.32
CA VAL A 556 23.84 16.57 -27.13
C VAL A 556 24.30 15.57 -28.20
N PRO A 557 24.24 15.90 -29.52
CA PRO A 557 24.66 14.98 -30.57
C PRO A 557 26.12 14.53 -30.43
N GLY A 558 26.36 13.22 -30.61
CA GLY A 558 27.69 12.63 -30.45
C GLY A 558 28.20 12.52 -29.00
N ALA A 559 27.44 12.99 -28.00
CA ALA A 559 27.75 12.73 -26.59
C ALA A 559 27.70 11.22 -26.29
N ARG A 560 28.45 10.81 -25.28
CA ARG A 560 28.56 9.42 -24.87
C ARG A 560 28.03 9.24 -23.45
N TYR A 561 27.37 8.11 -23.23
CA TYR A 561 26.87 7.70 -21.92
C TYR A 561 27.22 6.24 -21.69
N THR A 562 27.53 5.89 -20.44
CA THR A 562 27.51 4.51 -19.98
C THR A 562 26.08 4.18 -19.60
N LEU A 563 25.46 3.23 -20.31
CA LEU A 563 24.11 2.72 -20.07
C LEU A 563 24.16 1.48 -19.18
N SER A 564 23.48 1.52 -18.04
CA SER A 564 23.10 0.34 -17.25
C SER A 564 21.59 0.12 -17.31
N HIS A 565 21.17 -1.14 -17.26
CA HIS A 565 19.75 -1.54 -17.31
C HIS A 565 19.51 -2.60 -16.24
N GLU A 566 18.74 -2.24 -15.22
CA GLU A 566 18.35 -3.12 -14.11
C GLU A 566 16.89 -3.54 -14.25
N ARG A 567 16.57 -4.77 -13.85
CA ARG A 567 15.26 -5.40 -14.07
C ARG A 567 14.75 -6.06 -12.79
N VAL A 568 13.47 -5.87 -12.50
CA VAL A 568 12.70 -6.80 -11.67
C VAL A 568 11.62 -7.45 -12.55
N ASP A 569 11.70 -8.77 -12.70
CA ASP A 569 10.68 -9.64 -13.30
C ASP A 569 10.81 -11.06 -12.73
N ALA A 570 10.12 -12.05 -13.32
CA ALA A 570 10.15 -13.43 -12.83
C ALA A 570 11.54 -14.10 -12.87
N ASP A 571 12.48 -13.57 -13.66
CA ASP A 571 13.82 -14.13 -13.84
C ASP A 571 14.95 -13.25 -13.23
N HIS A 572 14.64 -12.02 -12.79
CA HIS A 572 15.63 -11.04 -12.30
C HIS A 572 15.16 -10.31 -11.04
N SER A 573 16.05 -10.17 -10.05
CA SER A 573 15.84 -9.44 -8.79
C SER A 573 14.64 -9.91 -7.93
N ASP A 574 14.07 -11.08 -8.22
CA ASP A 574 12.98 -11.66 -7.46
C ASP A 574 13.45 -12.76 -6.49
N VAL A 575 13.71 -12.36 -5.25
CA VAL A 575 14.15 -13.26 -4.19
C VAL A 575 13.04 -14.25 -3.76
N THR A 576 11.76 -13.92 -3.96
CA THR A 576 10.64 -14.78 -3.55
C THR A 576 10.41 -15.90 -4.58
N GLY A 577 10.43 -15.55 -5.88
CA GLY A 577 10.47 -16.51 -6.99
C GLY A 577 11.68 -17.44 -6.89
N ARG A 578 12.88 -16.90 -6.59
CA ARG A 578 14.09 -17.71 -6.40
C ARG A 578 13.97 -18.68 -5.21
N TRP A 579 13.42 -18.24 -4.09
CA TRP A 579 13.14 -19.13 -2.95
C TRP A 579 12.17 -20.25 -3.35
N GLY A 580 11.08 -19.91 -4.06
CA GLY A 580 10.13 -20.88 -4.60
C GLY A 580 10.76 -21.94 -5.50
N ALA A 581 11.79 -21.59 -6.27
CA ALA A 581 12.51 -22.51 -7.14
C ALA A 581 13.54 -23.42 -6.42
N MET A 582 14.07 -23.01 -5.26
CA MET A 582 15.13 -23.75 -4.53
C MET A 582 14.66 -24.53 -3.30
N LYS A 583 13.44 -24.29 -2.81
CA LYS A 583 12.93 -24.91 -1.59
C LYS A 583 12.37 -26.31 -1.87
N ASP A 584 12.48 -27.22 -0.89
CA ASP A 584 11.65 -28.43 -0.93
C ASP A 584 10.16 -28.05 -0.75
N PRO A 585 9.19 -28.86 -1.26
CA PRO A 585 7.76 -28.50 -1.23
C PRO A 585 7.25 -28.10 0.16
N ASP A 586 7.61 -28.90 1.18
CA ASP A 586 7.20 -28.70 2.58
C ASP A 586 8.21 -27.86 3.40
N GLN A 587 9.21 -27.24 2.76
CA GLN A 587 10.21 -26.44 3.46
C GLN A 587 9.69 -25.02 3.75
N ALA A 588 9.49 -24.74 5.04
CA ALA A 588 9.07 -23.43 5.54
C ALA A 588 10.23 -22.41 5.59
N TRP A 589 11.40 -22.82 6.06
CA TRP A 589 12.54 -21.92 6.34
C TRP A 589 13.82 -22.36 5.62
N PRO A 590 14.62 -21.42 5.07
CA PRO A 590 15.88 -21.76 4.42
C PRO A 590 16.92 -22.34 5.38
N THR A 591 17.75 -23.23 4.87
CA THR A 591 19.03 -23.63 5.51
C THR A 591 20.06 -22.50 5.40
N GLU A 592 21.13 -22.52 6.19
CA GLU A 592 22.24 -21.54 6.10
C GLU A 592 22.86 -21.43 4.69
N ALA A 593 22.87 -22.53 3.93
CA ALA A 593 23.33 -22.54 2.54
C ALA A 593 22.36 -21.76 1.63
N GLN A 594 21.05 -22.04 1.73
CA GLN A 594 20.02 -21.31 0.98
C GLN A 594 19.95 -19.84 1.41
N TRP A 595 20.09 -19.50 2.70
CA TRP A 595 20.22 -18.12 3.16
C TRP A 595 21.42 -17.39 2.53
N SER A 596 22.56 -18.08 2.40
CA SER A 596 23.75 -17.52 1.77
C SER A 596 23.53 -17.29 0.27
N GLU A 597 22.79 -18.17 -0.41
CA GLU A 597 22.43 -18.02 -1.81
C GLU A 597 21.42 -16.88 -2.03
N LEU A 598 20.34 -16.83 -1.25
CA LEU A 598 19.33 -15.78 -1.33
C LEU A 598 19.94 -14.40 -1.10
N ARG A 599 20.82 -14.24 -0.11
CA ARG A 599 21.57 -12.99 0.13
C ARG A 599 22.54 -12.63 -0.99
N ALA A 600 23.10 -13.61 -1.69
CA ALA A 600 23.96 -13.34 -2.85
C ALA A 600 23.18 -12.76 -4.04
N HIS A 601 21.85 -12.93 -4.07
CA HIS A 601 20.93 -12.39 -5.08
C HIS A 601 19.95 -11.35 -4.50
N ASP A 602 20.20 -10.83 -3.30
CA ASP A 602 19.47 -9.69 -2.72
C ASP A 602 20.00 -8.35 -3.27
N HIS A 603 19.99 -8.21 -4.59
CA HIS A 603 20.42 -7.00 -5.31
C HIS A 603 19.65 -6.83 -6.61
N LEU A 604 19.70 -5.62 -7.18
CA LEU A 604 19.17 -5.36 -8.52
C LEU A 604 20.09 -5.98 -9.57
N GLU A 605 19.56 -6.96 -10.31
CA GLU A 605 20.26 -7.65 -11.38
C GLU A 605 20.17 -6.85 -12.69
N HIS A 606 21.29 -6.81 -13.43
CA HIS A 606 21.35 -6.18 -14.74
C HIS A 606 20.79 -7.11 -15.83
N LEU A 607 19.89 -6.60 -16.66
CA LEU A 607 19.35 -7.32 -17.82
C LEU A 607 20.41 -7.54 -18.91
N GLU A 608 21.25 -6.52 -19.14
CA GLU A 608 22.38 -6.56 -20.07
C GLU A 608 23.66 -6.07 -19.37
N PRO A 609 24.86 -6.55 -19.79
CA PRO A 609 26.11 -5.93 -19.38
C PRO A 609 26.14 -4.43 -19.70
N THR A 610 26.55 -3.62 -18.72
CA THR A 610 26.70 -2.17 -18.86
C THR A 610 27.56 -1.82 -20.08
N ARG A 611 27.11 -0.88 -20.92
CA ARG A 611 27.72 -0.57 -22.22
C ARG A 611 27.73 0.91 -22.56
N SER A 612 28.77 1.38 -23.23
CA SER A 612 28.79 2.73 -23.81
C SER A 612 27.78 2.84 -24.96
N VAL A 613 27.03 3.93 -24.97
CA VAL A 613 26.13 4.35 -26.05
C VAL A 613 26.52 5.75 -26.52
N THR A 614 26.17 6.09 -27.76
CA THR A 614 26.48 7.39 -28.38
C THR A 614 25.21 7.99 -28.94
N VAL A 615 24.95 9.26 -28.62
CA VAL A 615 23.78 10.02 -29.09
C VAL A 615 23.89 10.25 -30.60
N GLY A 616 22.79 10.04 -31.32
CA GLY A 616 22.73 10.25 -32.77
C GLY A 616 22.89 11.72 -33.18
N ASP A 617 23.11 11.94 -34.48
CA ASP A 617 23.24 13.29 -35.07
C ASP A 617 21.97 14.15 -34.88
N ASP A 618 20.81 13.52 -34.63
CA ASP A 618 19.53 14.18 -34.35
C ASP A 618 19.32 14.55 -32.87
N GLY A 619 20.30 14.27 -32.00
CA GLY A 619 20.18 14.53 -30.55
C GLY A 619 19.30 13.51 -29.82
N SER A 620 19.08 12.32 -30.40
CA SER A 620 18.33 11.25 -29.76
C SER A 620 19.14 9.97 -29.51
N LEU A 621 18.66 9.18 -28.56
CA LEU A 621 19.12 7.82 -28.29
C LEU A 621 17.88 6.92 -28.12
N GLU A 622 17.93 5.72 -28.70
CA GLU A 622 16.85 4.74 -28.59
C GLU A 622 17.37 3.44 -27.97
N VAL A 623 16.61 2.87 -27.03
CA VAL A 623 16.84 1.56 -26.43
C VAL A 623 15.55 0.77 -26.50
N THR A 624 15.56 -0.35 -27.22
CA THR A 624 14.43 -1.29 -27.29
C THR A 624 14.60 -2.37 -26.24
N THR A 625 13.54 -2.70 -25.50
CA THR A 625 13.49 -3.80 -24.54
C THR A 625 12.11 -4.44 -24.51
N GLU A 626 12.04 -5.74 -24.25
CA GLU A 626 10.78 -6.37 -23.86
C GLU A 626 10.48 -6.09 -22.39
N LEU A 627 9.25 -5.67 -22.09
CA LEU A 627 8.68 -5.64 -20.74
C LEU A 627 7.64 -6.78 -20.62
N PRO A 628 7.99 -7.92 -20.00
CA PRO A 628 7.01 -8.91 -19.56
C PRO A 628 5.96 -8.29 -18.63
N MET A 629 4.80 -8.94 -18.47
CA MET A 629 3.81 -8.52 -17.47
C MET A 629 3.76 -9.56 -16.35
N PRO A 630 4.03 -9.21 -15.07
CA PRO A 630 4.54 -7.92 -14.60
C PRO A 630 6.07 -7.78 -14.79
N SER A 631 6.56 -6.56 -15.01
CA SER A 631 8.00 -6.23 -14.92
C SER A 631 8.24 -4.73 -14.72
N MET A 632 9.42 -4.39 -14.19
CA MET A 632 9.92 -3.01 -14.11
C MET A 632 11.40 -2.92 -14.49
N SER A 633 11.75 -1.91 -15.30
CA SER A 633 13.10 -1.64 -15.80
C SER A 633 13.55 -0.25 -15.41
N LEU A 634 14.72 -0.14 -14.78
CA LEU A 634 15.44 1.13 -14.63
C LEU A 634 16.58 1.18 -15.65
N LEU A 635 16.48 2.08 -16.63
CA LEU A 635 17.59 2.46 -17.49
C LEU A 635 18.29 3.68 -16.89
N THR A 636 19.60 3.59 -16.63
CA THR A 636 20.41 4.71 -16.15
C THR A 636 21.47 5.05 -17.19
N LEU A 637 21.54 6.32 -17.60
CA LEU A 637 22.56 6.85 -18.50
C LEU A 637 23.48 7.78 -17.71
N THR A 638 24.72 7.36 -17.50
CA THR A 638 25.76 8.17 -16.85
C THR A 638 26.63 8.84 -17.92
N PRO A 639 26.81 10.17 -17.93
CA PRO A 639 27.66 10.85 -18.90
C PRO A 639 29.11 10.32 -18.90
N GLU A 640 29.68 10.08 -20.08
CA GLU A 640 31.11 9.84 -20.26
C GLU A 640 31.82 11.18 -20.55
N GLY A 641 32.81 11.54 -19.72
CA GLY A 641 33.50 12.85 -19.74
C GLY A 641 34.62 13.03 -20.77
#